data_AF-A0A2U1Y008-F1
#
_entry.id   AF-A0A2U1Y008-F1
#
_cell.length_a   1.000
_cell.length_b   1.000
_cell.length_c   1.000
_cell.angle_alpha   90.00
_cell.angle_beta   90.00
_cell.angle_gamma   90.00
#
_symmetry.space_group_name_H-M   'P 1'
#
loop_
_entity.id
_entity.type
_entity.pdbx_description
1 polymer ?
#
loop_
_entity_poly.entity_id
_entity_poly.type
_entity_poly.pdbx_seq_one_letter_code
_entity_poly.pdbx_strand_id
1 'polypeptide(L)'
;MVIFFVYISGCSIFALLCAYLQRRLEDQLAFAYDTAPIANHRRFWWNTAVAATLHGTLFALAGVIGTELAACVILALYATNIALHRLFGRVLSPGDLNSVREALTFLPSYVPPRRLAVIAIALALAAAGAMLLGHCANAALAFMSGSRFRLGLLPASMAGWAVLWWRARAWPQVDDALAYSQTDQNINVRRLGFLLQGWLLLVRMSRPHKPHEFDRRIDVLSKVRRVGGQPDGCREAAGDPDVIVLMMESLADLAELGIPLAAEPLVYVKAEGPERARGRLNVPVVGGNTCNTEFEVLTGIPTGSDGSGMLPYMSRLNDGVYGLPHCLKRRGYTSCAVHPFHRWFYNRDRVYRKLGFDEFFADESFYGAARQFDRISDNAFVDLILSKLEADRPNFVFGVSIMGHGPYPPAEHDRTDFVDPSFFKGQPLQKVVDQYCRVTAATDRALARLHRGLESRARPYVLVVFGDHVPFFTNSLNGLEVWRDILMTLGNDQVREDDLFRTPLFVFSNVPGVADTPFGTLDANDLGAEILARLGIADEAAFGALRACRMAPEDRAVYAYDTIYGAQLLTQDLVATTEGERYELNSKLYGRYNTSSRQIDTLFLLMKEGRYDEFDALYATLPKDDVLIGRAQLLWAARQIDLGRTDDEVVQALVNVIASPDPFWGYFHRARLNLMRGDYAAVSADVAAAHATGSGESSNLVALGKSRFALNDFPGALAVLDPLVNAGERNPGANLVWAAMQIDVGRTDAAIDTALNCAAAAPEPFWAYYHHLRLLLARQDHARVREIAAAAAQLLRDRQQPDGELISALMGLVRPVFIAGNREAALALLEPLVEAGVSPPEADLLWAATRIDVGRIDDGVKAALDRAVAMGDRFWALYHRIRLHVARGSLADALADVEAAEEINPAGAPNVRALLP
;
A
#
# COMPACT_ATOMS: atom_id res chain seq x y z
N MET A 1 -33.70 63.07 3.77
CA MET A 1 -34.16 62.27 4.93
C MET A 1 -35.26 61.27 4.58
N VAL A 2 -36.38 61.65 3.95
CA VAL A 2 -37.45 60.71 3.57
C VAL A 2 -36.98 59.63 2.60
N ILE A 3 -36.22 59.99 1.57
CA ILE A 3 -35.62 59.02 0.61
C ILE A 3 -34.61 58.08 1.30
N PHE A 4 -33.87 58.58 2.29
CA PHE A 4 -32.94 57.80 3.12
C PHE A 4 -33.68 56.82 4.03
N PHE A 5 -34.81 57.23 4.62
CA PHE A 5 -35.67 56.36 5.40
C PHE A 5 -36.36 55.33 4.50
N VAL A 6 -36.85 55.71 3.31
CA VAL A 6 -37.45 54.79 2.34
C VAL A 6 -36.44 53.81 1.75
N TYR A 7 -35.15 54.17 1.64
CA TYR A 7 -34.10 53.26 1.18
C TYR A 7 -33.49 52.43 2.31
N ILE A 8 -33.32 52.94 3.54
CA ILE A 8 -32.99 52.08 4.68
C ILE A 8 -34.14 51.13 4.95
N SER A 9 -35.38 51.60 4.94
CA SER A 9 -36.56 50.75 4.96
C SER A 9 -36.62 49.86 3.73
N GLY A 10 -36.22 50.30 2.54
CA GLY A 10 -36.22 49.50 1.31
C GLY A 10 -35.15 48.42 1.25
N CYS A 11 -33.93 48.70 1.72
CA CYS A 11 -32.85 47.74 1.91
C CYS A 11 -33.05 46.89 3.14
N SER A 12 -33.70 47.40 4.20
CA SER A 12 -34.11 46.59 5.34
C SER A 12 -35.29 45.72 4.96
N ILE A 13 -36.24 46.19 4.15
CA ILE A 13 -37.35 45.42 3.58
C ILE A 13 -36.80 44.44 2.56
N PHE A 14 -35.82 44.78 1.72
CA PHE A 14 -35.20 43.88 0.77
C PHE A 14 -34.27 42.88 1.47
N ALA A 15 -33.57 43.26 2.53
CA ALA A 15 -32.84 42.33 3.39
C ALA A 15 -33.78 41.47 4.23
N LEU A 16 -34.91 41.99 4.69
CA LEU A 16 -35.98 41.22 5.33
C LEU A 16 -36.72 40.35 4.32
N LEU A 17 -36.83 40.77 3.05
CA LEU A 17 -37.43 40.02 1.95
C LEU A 17 -36.46 38.95 1.47
N CYS A 18 -35.16 39.23 1.41
CA CYS A 18 -34.11 38.25 1.19
C CYS A 18 -34.02 37.29 2.37
N ALA A 19 -34.15 37.74 3.62
CA ALA A 19 -34.21 36.88 4.80
C ALA A 19 -35.53 36.10 4.88
N TYR A 20 -36.64 36.65 4.39
CA TYR A 20 -37.95 36.01 4.29
C TYR A 20 -38.00 35.00 3.14
N LEU A 21 -37.42 35.34 1.99
CA LEU A 21 -37.26 34.46 0.83
C LEU A 21 -36.25 33.38 1.16
N GLN A 22 -35.13 33.71 1.81
CA GLN A 22 -34.19 32.76 2.36
C GLN A 22 -34.89 31.84 3.35
N ARG A 23 -35.69 32.37 4.28
CA ARG A 23 -36.47 31.55 5.21
C ARG A 23 -37.54 30.71 4.51
N ARG A 24 -38.22 31.22 3.49
CA ARG A 24 -39.18 30.46 2.67
C ARG A 24 -38.51 29.39 1.81
N LEU A 25 -37.32 29.67 1.28
CA LEU A 25 -36.48 28.72 0.53
C LEU A 25 -35.93 27.66 1.48
N GLU A 26 -35.46 28.05 2.67
CA GLU A 26 -35.06 27.18 3.77
C GLU A 26 -36.25 26.35 4.29
N ASP A 27 -37.46 26.90 4.36
CA ASP A 27 -38.69 26.19 4.75
C ASP A 27 -39.17 25.24 3.64
N GLN A 28 -39.01 25.60 2.36
CA GLN A 28 -39.26 24.68 1.23
C GLN A 28 -38.24 23.55 1.18
N LEU A 29 -36.97 23.84 1.51
CA LEU A 29 -35.95 22.83 1.74
C LEU A 29 -36.33 21.99 2.96
N ALA A 30 -36.74 22.57 4.08
CA ALA A 30 -37.15 21.86 5.29
C ALA A 30 -38.38 20.96 5.06
N PHE A 31 -39.33 21.39 4.22
CA PHE A 31 -40.49 20.60 3.79
C PHE A 31 -40.09 19.41 2.91
N ALA A 32 -39.00 19.51 2.14
CA ALA A 32 -38.42 18.38 1.40
C ALA A 32 -37.66 17.39 2.30
N TYR A 33 -37.32 17.77 3.55
CA TYR A 33 -36.39 17.03 4.40
C TYR A 33 -36.91 16.63 5.80
N ASP A 34 -38.19 16.84 6.08
CA ASP A 34 -38.92 16.41 7.30
C ASP A 34 -38.18 16.66 8.63
N THR A 35 -38.05 17.92 9.08
CA THR A 35 -37.39 18.27 10.36
C THR A 35 -38.20 19.18 11.28
N ALA A 36 -38.05 18.98 12.61
CA ALA A 36 -38.84 19.64 13.67
C ALA A 36 -38.40 21.09 14.02
N PRO A 37 -39.31 21.94 14.56
CA PRO A 37 -39.17 23.41 14.50
C PRO A 37 -38.20 24.09 15.51
N ILE A 38 -37.75 23.40 16.56
CA ILE A 38 -37.02 24.03 17.69
C ILE A 38 -35.52 24.29 17.38
N ALA A 39 -34.94 23.63 16.37
CA ALA A 39 -33.55 23.82 15.95
C ALA A 39 -33.29 25.09 15.11
N ASN A 40 -34.31 25.92 14.87
CA ASN A 40 -34.32 26.95 13.82
C ASN A 40 -33.63 28.29 14.16
N HIS A 41 -33.51 28.70 15.43
CA HIS A 41 -33.04 30.07 15.73
C HIS A 41 -31.53 30.27 15.56
N ARG A 42 -30.69 29.32 16.00
CA ARG A 42 -29.22 29.43 15.88
C ARG A 42 -28.74 29.32 14.44
N ARG A 43 -29.39 28.48 13.62
CA ARG A 43 -29.12 28.31 12.18
C ARG A 43 -29.35 29.60 11.41
N PHE A 44 -30.50 30.24 11.67
CA PHE A 44 -30.88 31.51 11.05
C PHE A 44 -29.84 32.60 11.30
N TRP A 45 -29.41 32.79 12.55
CA TRP A 45 -28.44 33.85 12.89
C TRP A 45 -27.07 33.65 12.25
N TRP A 46 -26.59 32.41 12.13
CA TRP A 46 -25.30 32.13 11.51
C TRP A 46 -25.30 32.29 9.99
N ASN A 47 -26.34 31.82 9.30
CA ASN A 47 -26.48 32.06 7.86
C ASN A 47 -26.67 33.56 7.57
N THR A 48 -27.43 34.26 8.44
CA THR A 48 -27.57 35.71 8.38
C THR A 48 -26.23 36.41 8.59
N ALA A 49 -25.38 35.93 9.50
CA ALA A 49 -24.05 36.49 9.72
C ALA A 49 -23.14 36.32 8.48
N VAL A 50 -23.16 35.16 7.83
CA VAL A 50 -22.41 34.93 6.58
C VAL A 50 -22.91 35.87 5.46
N ALA A 51 -24.23 35.94 5.27
CA ALA A 51 -24.85 36.82 4.28
C ALA A 51 -24.55 38.31 4.55
N ALA A 52 -24.69 38.76 5.80
CA ALA A 52 -24.43 40.14 6.22
C ALA A 52 -22.95 40.52 6.04
N THR A 53 -22.04 39.59 6.31
CA THR A 53 -20.60 39.81 6.12
C THR A 53 -20.26 39.95 4.64
N LEU A 54 -20.83 39.10 3.77
CA LEU A 54 -20.67 39.20 2.31
C LEU A 54 -21.25 40.51 1.76
N HIS A 55 -22.46 40.88 2.18
CA HIS A 55 -23.05 42.17 1.83
C HIS A 55 -22.18 43.35 2.27
N GLY A 56 -21.67 43.33 3.51
CA GLY A 56 -20.77 44.36 4.02
C GLY A 56 -19.47 44.47 3.23
N THR A 57 -18.88 43.35 2.81
CA THR A 57 -17.65 43.33 2.00
C THR A 57 -17.90 43.96 0.63
N LEU A 58 -18.91 43.48 -0.09
CA LEU A 58 -19.17 44.01 -1.43
C LEU A 58 -19.67 45.45 -1.38
N PHE A 59 -20.40 45.86 -0.34
CA PHE A 59 -20.76 47.26 -0.13
C PHE A 59 -19.53 48.15 0.09
N ALA A 60 -18.55 47.70 0.88
CA ALA A 60 -17.31 48.45 1.09
C ALA A 60 -16.51 48.63 -0.21
N LEU A 61 -16.49 47.60 -1.08
CA LEU A 61 -15.75 47.61 -2.34
C LEU A 61 -16.46 48.36 -3.47
N ALA A 62 -17.76 48.15 -3.64
CA ALA A 62 -18.53 48.60 -4.81
C ALA A 62 -19.75 49.47 -4.46
N GLY A 63 -19.94 49.83 -3.19
CA GLY A 63 -21.12 50.57 -2.73
C GLY A 63 -22.41 49.78 -2.94
N VAL A 64 -23.49 50.47 -3.28
CA VAL A 64 -24.83 49.86 -3.45
C VAL A 64 -24.82 48.72 -4.48
N ILE A 65 -24.10 48.89 -5.58
CA ILE A 65 -23.94 47.86 -6.63
C ILE A 65 -23.36 46.57 -6.02
N GLY A 66 -22.45 46.70 -5.05
CA GLY A 66 -21.89 45.56 -4.34
C GLY A 66 -22.91 44.82 -3.47
N THR A 67 -23.80 45.54 -2.79
CA THR A 67 -24.88 44.91 -2.00
C THR A 67 -25.83 44.11 -2.88
N GLU A 68 -26.17 44.64 -4.06
CA GLU A 68 -27.02 43.96 -5.03
C GLU A 68 -26.32 42.76 -5.66
N LEU A 69 -25.04 42.89 -5.97
CA LEU A 69 -24.23 41.78 -6.44
C LEU A 69 -24.20 40.66 -5.38
N ALA A 70 -24.04 40.98 -4.10
CA ALA A 70 -24.12 39.99 -3.01
C ALA A 70 -25.49 39.30 -2.95
N ALA A 71 -26.59 40.05 -3.11
CA ALA A 71 -27.94 39.47 -3.15
C ALA A 71 -28.09 38.52 -4.34
N CYS A 72 -27.64 38.93 -5.53
CA CYS A 72 -27.68 38.11 -6.74
C CYS A 72 -26.85 36.82 -6.57
N VAL A 73 -25.66 36.92 -6.00
CA VAL A 73 -24.80 35.75 -5.71
C VAL A 73 -25.47 34.80 -4.73
N ILE A 74 -26.02 35.30 -3.61
CA ILE A 74 -26.71 34.46 -2.63
C ILE A 74 -27.91 33.76 -3.26
N LEU A 75 -28.75 34.50 -3.98
CA LEU A 75 -29.92 33.93 -4.68
C LEU A 75 -29.53 32.88 -5.72
N ALA A 76 -28.48 33.15 -6.49
CA ALA A 76 -27.95 32.20 -7.47
C ALA A 76 -27.44 30.92 -6.79
N LEU A 77 -26.71 31.03 -5.68
CA LEU A 77 -26.22 29.88 -4.92
C LEU A 77 -27.38 29.05 -4.34
N TYR A 78 -28.42 29.68 -3.77
CA TYR A 78 -29.61 28.96 -3.27
C TYR A 78 -30.41 28.30 -4.41
N ALA A 79 -30.62 29.00 -5.51
CA ALA A 79 -31.31 28.45 -6.68
C ALA A 79 -30.55 27.26 -7.27
N THR A 80 -29.22 27.37 -7.36
CA THR A 80 -28.33 26.29 -7.80
C THR A 80 -28.37 25.13 -6.82
N ASN A 81 -28.32 25.36 -5.51
CA ASN A 81 -28.44 24.32 -4.49
C ASN A 81 -29.77 23.57 -4.58
N ILE A 82 -30.88 24.27 -4.80
CA ILE A 82 -32.20 23.64 -4.99
C ILE A 82 -32.22 22.81 -6.27
N ALA A 83 -31.69 23.35 -7.37
CA ALA A 83 -31.58 22.61 -8.63
C ALA A 83 -30.71 21.36 -8.46
N LEU A 84 -29.55 21.48 -7.81
CA LEU A 84 -28.65 20.36 -7.56
C LEU A 84 -29.28 19.32 -6.64
N HIS A 85 -30.04 19.72 -5.63
CA HIS A 85 -30.70 18.76 -4.77
C HIS A 85 -31.83 18.03 -5.50
N ARG A 86 -32.68 18.75 -6.24
CA ARG A 86 -33.79 18.14 -7.00
C ARG A 86 -33.31 17.23 -8.12
N LEU A 87 -32.20 17.60 -8.75
CA LEU A 87 -31.58 16.79 -9.77
C LEU A 87 -30.79 15.69 -9.08
N PHE A 88 -29.69 15.98 -8.41
CA PHE A 88 -28.68 14.99 -7.98
C PHE A 88 -28.84 14.46 -6.55
N GLY A 89 -29.87 14.87 -5.79
CA GLY A 89 -30.03 14.44 -4.39
C GLY A 89 -28.99 15.00 -3.44
N ARG A 90 -28.11 15.90 -3.92
CA ARG A 90 -26.98 16.45 -3.16
C ARG A 90 -27.01 17.95 -3.11
N VAL A 91 -26.38 18.51 -2.08
CA VAL A 91 -26.23 19.96 -1.89
C VAL A 91 -25.04 20.51 -2.69
N LEU A 92 -25.12 21.80 -3.04
CA LEU A 92 -24.03 22.51 -3.70
C LEU A 92 -22.81 22.54 -2.77
N SER A 93 -21.72 21.91 -3.20
CA SER A 93 -20.43 21.98 -2.54
C SER A 93 -19.52 23.00 -3.25
N PRO A 94 -18.52 23.58 -2.59
CA PRO A 94 -17.57 24.43 -3.29
C PRO A 94 -16.71 23.67 -4.31
N GLY A 95 -16.58 22.35 -4.20
CA GLY A 95 -16.02 21.50 -5.26
C GLY A 95 -16.82 21.59 -6.56
N ASP A 96 -18.14 21.77 -6.48
CA ASP A 96 -18.99 21.92 -7.67
C ASP A 96 -18.74 23.22 -8.44
N LEU A 97 -18.13 24.23 -7.81
CA LEU A 97 -17.70 25.44 -8.52
C LEU A 97 -16.59 25.12 -9.52
N ASN A 98 -15.78 24.10 -9.25
CA ASN A 98 -14.79 23.57 -10.20
C ASN A 98 -15.48 22.71 -11.29
N SER A 99 -16.66 22.17 -11.00
CA SER A 99 -17.47 21.32 -11.86
C SER A 99 -18.58 22.03 -12.64
N VAL A 100 -18.65 23.38 -12.61
CA VAL A 100 -19.71 24.12 -13.34
C VAL A 100 -19.69 23.78 -14.83
N ARG A 101 -18.49 23.65 -15.40
CA ARG A 101 -18.31 23.24 -16.80
C ARG A 101 -18.89 21.84 -17.07
N GLU A 102 -18.72 20.92 -16.12
CA GLU A 102 -19.19 19.55 -16.18
C GLU A 102 -20.72 19.52 -16.17
N ALA A 103 -21.33 20.22 -15.20
CA ALA A 103 -22.79 20.36 -15.11
C ALA A 103 -23.38 20.98 -16.38
N LEU A 104 -22.78 22.05 -16.91
CA LEU A 104 -23.24 22.70 -18.15
C LEU A 104 -23.12 21.82 -19.40
N THR A 105 -22.15 20.91 -19.42
CA THR A 105 -21.93 20.00 -20.56
C THR A 105 -23.03 18.96 -20.66
N PHE A 106 -23.53 18.46 -19.53
CA PHE A 106 -24.59 17.46 -19.49
C PHE A 106 -26.00 18.03 -19.40
N LEU A 107 -26.16 19.28 -18.98
CA LEU A 107 -27.46 19.93 -18.81
C LEU A 107 -28.37 19.84 -20.06
N PRO A 108 -27.88 20.01 -21.31
CA PRO A 108 -28.72 19.88 -22.51
C PRO A 108 -29.29 18.46 -22.74
N SER A 109 -28.64 17.43 -22.20
CA SER A 109 -29.08 16.03 -22.30
C SER A 109 -30.30 15.76 -21.41
N TYR A 110 -30.47 16.53 -20.34
CA TYR A 110 -31.55 16.36 -19.34
C TYR A 110 -32.63 17.43 -19.42
N VAL A 111 -32.29 18.64 -19.90
CA VAL A 111 -33.22 19.78 -20.00
C VAL A 111 -33.35 20.24 -21.45
N PRO A 112 -34.58 20.28 -22.00
CA PRO A 112 -34.80 20.75 -23.36
C PRO A 112 -34.26 22.17 -23.60
N PRO A 113 -33.60 22.46 -24.75
CA PRO A 113 -32.98 23.75 -25.04
C PRO A 113 -33.93 24.96 -24.90
N ARG A 114 -35.23 24.77 -25.22
CA ARG A 114 -36.25 25.81 -25.07
C ARG A 114 -36.45 26.24 -23.62
N ARG A 115 -36.39 25.31 -22.66
CA ARG A 115 -36.50 25.63 -21.23
C ARG A 115 -35.25 26.35 -20.72
N LEU A 116 -34.06 25.94 -21.19
CA LEU A 116 -32.81 26.63 -20.89
C LEU A 116 -32.82 28.08 -21.37
N ALA A 117 -33.34 28.33 -22.57
CA ALA A 117 -33.48 29.69 -23.11
C ALA A 117 -34.42 30.56 -22.24
N VAL A 118 -35.55 30.03 -21.79
CA VAL A 118 -36.48 30.74 -20.88
C VAL A 118 -35.81 31.06 -19.55
N ILE A 119 -35.08 30.11 -18.96
CA ILE A 119 -34.33 30.33 -17.70
C ILE A 119 -33.27 31.42 -17.88
N ALA A 120 -32.50 31.37 -18.97
CA ALA A 120 -31.47 32.37 -19.26
C ALA A 120 -32.06 33.78 -19.44
N ILE A 121 -33.19 33.92 -20.15
CA ILE A 121 -33.90 35.20 -20.31
C ILE A 121 -34.41 35.70 -18.96
N ALA A 122 -34.99 34.83 -18.13
CA ALA A 122 -35.48 35.22 -16.81
C ALA A 122 -34.35 35.71 -15.90
N LEU A 123 -33.20 35.04 -15.89
CA LEU A 123 -32.00 35.47 -15.15
C LEU A 123 -31.45 36.80 -15.66
N ALA A 124 -31.41 37.00 -16.99
CA ALA A 124 -30.95 38.25 -17.59
C ALA A 124 -31.87 39.43 -17.23
N LEU A 125 -33.20 39.23 -17.26
CA LEU A 125 -34.18 40.24 -16.86
C LEU A 125 -34.09 40.55 -15.36
N ALA A 126 -33.88 39.54 -14.50
CA ALA A 126 -33.68 39.74 -13.08
C ALA A 126 -32.39 40.53 -12.78
N ALA A 127 -31.29 40.20 -13.45
CA ALA A 127 -30.03 40.93 -13.34
C ALA A 127 -30.16 42.38 -13.84
N ALA A 128 -30.80 42.60 -14.99
CA ALA A 128 -31.06 43.94 -15.51
C ALA A 128 -31.96 44.74 -14.55
N GLY A 129 -32.99 44.13 -13.99
CA GLY A 129 -33.86 44.74 -12.98
C GLY A 129 -33.11 45.13 -11.71
N ALA A 130 -32.23 44.25 -11.21
CA ALA A 130 -31.37 44.55 -10.07
C ALA A 130 -30.42 45.72 -10.36
N MET A 131 -29.75 45.73 -11.53
CA MET A 131 -28.86 46.80 -11.93
C MET A 131 -29.57 48.16 -12.11
N LEU A 132 -30.80 48.16 -12.65
CA LEU A 132 -31.64 49.35 -12.78
C LEU A 132 -32.05 49.89 -11.40
N LEU A 133 -32.48 49.02 -10.49
CA LEU A 133 -32.80 49.39 -9.12
C LEU A 133 -31.57 49.97 -8.39
N GLY A 134 -30.39 49.41 -8.60
CA GLY A 134 -29.13 49.92 -8.05
C GLY A 134 -28.68 51.24 -8.60
N HIS A 135 -28.91 51.47 -9.89
CA HIS A 135 -28.65 52.76 -10.51
C HIS A 135 -29.56 53.85 -9.95
N CYS A 136 -30.86 53.55 -9.81
CA CYS A 136 -31.83 54.46 -9.19
C CYS A 136 -31.53 54.71 -7.70
N ALA A 137 -31.08 53.69 -6.98
CA ALA A 137 -30.67 53.79 -5.58
C ALA A 137 -29.39 54.61 -5.38
N ASN A 138 -28.37 54.43 -6.23
CA ASN A 138 -27.11 55.17 -6.16
C ASN A 138 -27.29 56.68 -6.34
N ALA A 139 -28.18 57.10 -7.25
CA ALA A 139 -28.52 58.51 -7.44
C ALA A 139 -29.12 59.15 -6.17
N ALA A 140 -29.82 58.36 -5.35
CA ALA A 140 -30.40 58.79 -4.09
C ALA A 140 -29.41 58.79 -2.89
N LEU A 141 -28.26 58.13 -3.00
CA LEU A 141 -27.34 57.82 -1.88
C LEU A 141 -25.94 58.44 -2.01
N ALA A 142 -25.73 59.35 -2.97
CA ALA A 142 -24.46 60.02 -3.22
C ALA A 142 -23.78 60.64 -1.97
N PHE A 143 -24.56 60.88 -0.90
CA PHE A 143 -24.08 61.40 0.40
C PHE A 143 -23.38 60.36 1.29
N MET A 144 -23.69 59.06 1.16
CA MET A 144 -23.10 57.96 1.95
C MET A 144 -22.15 57.06 1.16
N SER A 145 -22.02 57.28 -0.15
CA SER A 145 -21.09 56.59 -1.03
C SER A 145 -19.69 57.23 -1.07
N GLY A 146 -19.36 58.13 -0.14
CA GLY A 146 -18.00 58.64 0.00
C GLY A 146 -17.02 57.48 0.17
N SER A 147 -16.01 57.38 -0.71
CA SER A 147 -15.06 56.25 -0.71
C SER A 147 -14.40 56.03 0.65
N ARG A 148 -14.16 57.11 1.41
CA ARG A 148 -13.61 57.08 2.77
C ARG A 148 -14.52 56.41 3.81
N PHE A 149 -15.83 56.65 3.75
CA PHE A 149 -16.80 56.01 4.66
C PHE A 149 -16.96 54.52 4.35
N ARG A 150 -17.05 54.17 3.06
CA ARG A 150 -17.15 52.78 2.59
C ARG A 150 -15.90 51.96 2.93
N LEU A 151 -14.72 52.51 2.68
CA LEU A 151 -13.45 51.87 3.05
C LEU A 151 -13.28 51.76 4.57
N GLY A 152 -13.88 52.66 5.37
CA GLY A 152 -13.93 52.57 6.83
C GLY A 152 -14.78 51.41 7.37
N LEU A 153 -15.69 50.85 6.56
CA LEU A 153 -16.49 49.67 6.90
C LEU A 153 -15.80 48.35 6.53
N LEU A 154 -14.77 48.40 5.68
CA LEU A 154 -14.01 47.21 5.29
C LEU A 154 -13.37 46.51 6.50
N PRO A 155 -12.72 47.20 7.47
CA PRO A 155 -12.21 46.56 8.68
C PRO A 155 -13.28 45.84 9.50
N ALA A 156 -14.50 46.38 9.60
CA ALA A 156 -15.60 45.74 10.32
C ALA A 156 -16.09 44.47 9.60
N SER A 157 -16.17 44.50 8.26
CA SER A 157 -16.50 43.33 7.46
C SER A 157 -15.39 42.27 7.50
N MET A 158 -14.12 42.69 7.44
CA MET A 158 -12.96 41.81 7.61
C MET A 158 -12.91 41.21 9.02
N ALA A 159 -13.30 41.96 10.05
CA ALA A 159 -13.45 41.44 11.40
C ALA A 159 -14.59 40.40 11.48
N GLY A 160 -15.70 40.61 10.75
CA GLY A 160 -16.76 39.61 10.59
C GLY A 160 -16.24 38.31 9.97
N TRP A 161 -15.49 38.39 8.86
CA TRP A 161 -14.83 37.24 8.26
C TRP A 161 -13.80 36.60 9.19
N ALA A 162 -13.01 37.40 9.93
CA ALA A 162 -12.04 36.91 10.89
C ALA A 162 -12.71 36.16 12.04
N VAL A 163 -13.86 36.63 12.54
CA VAL A 163 -14.66 35.94 13.56
C VAL A 163 -15.24 34.64 12.99
N LEU A 164 -15.83 34.68 11.79
CA LEU A 164 -16.35 33.49 11.11
C LEU A 164 -15.25 32.46 10.82
N TRP A 165 -14.05 32.92 10.46
CA TRP A 165 -12.88 32.09 10.20
C TRP A 165 -12.28 31.52 11.49
N TRP A 166 -12.10 32.34 12.54
CA TRP A 166 -11.60 31.91 13.84
C TRP A 166 -12.56 30.92 14.50
N ARG A 167 -13.87 31.17 14.41
CA ARG A 167 -14.91 30.23 14.85
C ARG A 167 -14.84 28.93 14.06
N ALA A 168 -14.82 29.00 12.72
CA ALA A 168 -14.67 27.80 11.88
C ALA A 168 -13.41 26.99 12.21
N ARG A 169 -12.33 27.66 12.61
CA ARG A 169 -11.07 27.02 13.05
C ARG A 169 -11.16 26.37 14.44
N ALA A 170 -11.95 26.93 15.35
CA ALA A 170 -12.16 26.39 16.70
C ALA A 170 -13.25 25.28 16.75
N TRP A 171 -13.84 24.94 15.61
CA TRP A 171 -15.01 24.06 15.50
C TRP A 171 -14.78 22.53 15.62
N PRO A 172 -13.56 21.94 15.67
CA PRO A 172 -13.40 20.50 15.94
C PRO A 172 -14.06 20.01 17.24
N GLN A 173 -14.15 20.88 18.25
CA GLN A 173 -14.80 20.59 19.54
C GLN A 173 -16.34 20.66 19.47
N VAL A 174 -16.88 21.07 18.33
CA VAL A 174 -18.30 21.34 18.10
C VAL A 174 -18.91 20.35 17.10
N ASP A 175 -18.09 19.54 16.41
CA ASP A 175 -18.57 18.46 15.54
C ASP A 175 -19.44 17.46 16.32
N ASP A 176 -19.08 17.14 17.56
CA ASP A 176 -19.92 16.34 18.48
C ASP A 176 -21.17 17.12 18.95
N ALA A 177 -21.02 18.41 19.25
CA ALA A 177 -22.11 19.26 19.75
C ALA A 177 -23.18 19.59 18.70
N LEU A 178 -22.83 19.52 17.41
CA LEU A 178 -23.73 19.76 16.28
C LEU A 178 -24.00 18.51 15.46
N ALA A 179 -23.42 17.37 15.83
CA ALA A 179 -23.38 16.15 15.05
C ALA A 179 -23.01 16.47 13.59
N TYR A 180 -21.87 17.08 13.32
CA TYR A 180 -21.47 17.36 11.94
C TYR A 180 -21.20 16.03 11.21
N SER A 181 -21.82 15.82 10.05
CA SER A 181 -21.62 14.62 9.23
C SER A 181 -20.42 14.80 8.32
N GLN A 182 -19.39 13.95 8.44
CA GLN A 182 -18.24 13.99 7.54
C GLN A 182 -18.52 13.35 6.17
N THR A 183 -19.55 12.51 6.09
CA THR A 183 -19.86 11.70 4.90
C THR A 183 -21.06 12.20 4.12
N ASP A 184 -21.96 12.98 4.74
CA ASP A 184 -23.19 13.47 4.09
C ASP A 184 -23.41 14.97 4.31
N GLN A 185 -23.19 15.73 3.24
CA GLN A 185 -23.39 17.18 3.25
C GLN A 185 -24.86 17.60 3.31
N ASN A 186 -25.80 16.74 2.91
CA ASN A 186 -27.23 17.01 3.06
C ASN A 186 -27.62 17.06 4.54
N ILE A 187 -27.06 16.18 5.38
CA ILE A 187 -27.21 16.26 6.85
C ILE A 187 -26.68 17.61 7.37
N ASN A 188 -25.52 18.06 6.87
CA ASN A 188 -24.93 19.32 7.33
C ASN A 188 -25.76 20.54 6.94
N VAL A 189 -26.28 20.59 5.71
CA VAL A 189 -27.19 21.66 5.29
C VAL A 189 -28.47 21.63 6.12
N ARG A 190 -29.04 20.44 6.40
CA ARG A 190 -30.17 20.28 7.33
C ARG A 190 -29.87 20.82 8.73
N ARG A 191 -28.64 20.62 9.23
CA ARG A 191 -28.25 20.99 10.60
C ARG A 191 -27.77 22.43 10.76
N LEU A 192 -27.18 23.02 9.72
CA LEU A 192 -26.44 24.28 9.80
C LEU A 192 -26.97 25.39 8.89
N GLY A 193 -27.79 25.04 7.89
CA GLY A 193 -28.18 25.95 6.80
C GLY A 193 -27.07 26.08 5.74
N PHE A 194 -27.50 26.39 4.51
CA PHE A 194 -26.67 26.27 3.31
C PHE A 194 -25.48 27.24 3.27
N LEU A 195 -25.65 28.51 3.62
CA LEU A 195 -24.54 29.49 3.57
C LEU A 195 -23.48 29.21 4.63
N LEU A 196 -23.89 28.83 5.85
CA LEU A 196 -22.95 28.46 6.90
C LEU A 196 -22.20 27.17 6.56
N GLN A 197 -22.90 26.15 6.08
CA GLN A 197 -22.29 24.90 5.64
C GLN A 197 -21.32 25.12 4.47
N GLY A 198 -21.71 25.91 3.46
CA GLY A 198 -20.84 26.27 2.33
C GLY A 198 -19.59 27.04 2.77
N TRP A 199 -19.73 28.01 3.69
CA TRP A 199 -18.58 28.71 4.28
C TRP A 199 -17.65 27.76 5.05
N LEU A 200 -18.21 26.90 5.90
CA LEU A 200 -17.42 25.92 6.65
C LEU A 200 -16.67 24.97 5.71
N LEU A 201 -17.31 24.55 4.62
CA LEU A 201 -16.68 23.70 3.62
C LEU A 201 -15.56 24.44 2.87
N LEU A 202 -15.71 25.72 2.53
CA LEU A 202 -14.62 26.55 1.97
C LEU A 202 -13.42 26.68 2.92
N VAL A 203 -13.66 26.88 4.22
CA VAL A 203 -12.59 26.91 5.24
C VAL A 203 -11.91 25.55 5.34
N ARG A 204 -12.68 24.45 5.32
CA ARG A 204 -12.16 23.07 5.33
C ARG A 204 -11.40 22.71 4.05
N MET A 205 -11.79 23.23 2.88
CA MET A 205 -11.02 23.07 1.64
C MET A 205 -9.69 23.80 1.69
N SER A 206 -9.68 24.98 2.34
CA SER A 206 -8.46 25.76 2.51
C SER A 206 -7.48 25.10 3.48
N ARG A 207 -7.99 24.30 4.42
CA ARG A 207 -7.23 23.49 5.37
C ARG A 207 -8.00 22.21 5.71
N PRO A 208 -7.74 21.10 4.99
CA PRO A 208 -8.35 19.81 5.30
C PRO A 208 -8.17 19.51 6.79
N HIS A 209 -9.18 18.91 7.43
CA HIS A 209 -9.13 18.65 8.86
C HIS A 209 -8.06 17.60 9.15
N LYS A 210 -6.93 18.04 9.71
CA LYS A 210 -5.88 17.16 10.23
C LYS A 210 -6.51 16.28 11.32
N PRO A 211 -6.56 14.95 11.18
CA PRO A 211 -7.14 14.06 12.18
C PRO A 211 -6.56 14.35 13.57
N HIS A 212 -7.39 14.24 14.62
CA HIS A 212 -6.97 14.51 16.00
C HIS A 212 -5.72 13.70 16.39
N GLU A 213 -5.63 12.48 15.86
CA GLU A 213 -4.52 11.55 16.09
C GLU A 213 -3.44 11.58 15.01
N PHE A 214 -3.37 12.57 14.13
CA PHE A 214 -2.38 12.61 13.05
C PHE A 214 -0.92 12.61 13.55
N ASP A 215 -0.70 12.97 14.81
CA ASP A 215 0.63 12.84 15.41
C ASP A 215 1.02 11.37 15.70
N ARG A 216 0.06 10.43 15.68
CA ARG A 216 0.26 8.96 15.64
C ARG A 216 0.60 8.40 14.25
N ARG A 217 0.87 9.23 13.24
CA ARG A 217 1.22 8.75 11.89
C ARG A 217 2.38 7.73 11.88
N ILE A 218 3.30 7.82 12.84
CA ILE A 218 4.38 6.84 13.01
C ILE A 218 3.83 5.46 13.41
N ASP A 219 2.89 5.41 14.35
CA ASP A 219 2.23 4.17 14.75
C ASP A 219 1.45 3.58 13.56
N VAL A 220 0.78 4.44 12.79
CA VAL A 220 0.07 4.08 11.56
C VAL A 220 1.04 3.47 10.54
N LEU A 221 2.26 4.01 10.38
CA LEU A 221 3.25 3.46 9.44
C LEU A 221 3.55 1.98 9.73
N SER A 222 3.75 1.62 11.01
CA SER A 222 3.98 0.22 11.41
C SER A 222 2.79 -0.69 11.12
N LYS A 223 1.57 -0.16 11.20
CA LYS A 223 0.33 -0.87 10.87
C LYS A 223 0.16 -1.03 9.37
N VAL A 224 0.48 0.01 8.60
CA VAL A 224 0.45 0.00 7.13
C VAL A 224 1.41 -1.06 6.57
N ARG A 225 2.62 -1.16 7.12
CA ARG A 225 3.57 -2.24 6.78
C ARG A 225 3.03 -3.62 7.14
N ARG A 226 2.41 -3.78 8.33
CA ARG A 226 1.78 -5.04 8.74
C ARG A 226 0.63 -5.47 7.83
N VAL A 227 -0.28 -4.58 7.45
CA VAL A 227 -1.35 -4.91 6.49
C VAL A 227 -0.82 -5.11 5.06
N GLY A 228 0.34 -4.52 4.77
CA GLY A 228 1.12 -4.73 3.55
C GLY A 228 1.88 -6.06 3.50
N GLY A 229 1.96 -6.78 4.62
CA GLY A 229 2.51 -8.12 4.66
C GLY A 229 1.85 -9.03 3.62
N GLN A 230 2.69 -9.77 2.89
CA GLN A 230 2.25 -10.71 1.87
C GLN A 230 1.30 -11.74 2.51
N PRO A 231 0.12 -12.00 1.93
CA PRO A 231 -0.76 -13.07 2.41
C PRO A 231 -0.04 -14.42 2.40
N ASP A 232 -0.32 -15.24 3.42
CA ASP A 232 0.08 -16.64 3.43
C ASP A 232 -0.44 -17.34 2.17
N GLY A 233 0.47 -17.95 1.40
CA GLY A 233 0.12 -18.70 0.19
C GLY A 233 0.14 -17.93 -1.13
N CYS A 234 0.64 -16.69 -1.19
CA CYS A 234 0.95 -16.05 -2.47
C CYS A 234 1.95 -16.91 -3.26
N ARG A 235 1.52 -17.40 -4.42
CA ARG A 235 2.38 -18.09 -5.39
C ARG A 235 3.24 -17.05 -6.11
N GLU A 236 4.50 -17.39 -6.42
CA GLU A 236 5.27 -16.59 -7.38
C GLU A 236 4.57 -16.63 -8.74
N ALA A 237 4.40 -15.45 -9.34
CA ALA A 237 3.75 -15.29 -10.64
C ALA A 237 4.55 -16.02 -11.74
N ALA A 238 3.86 -16.66 -12.69
CA ALA A 238 4.46 -17.18 -13.91
C ALA A 238 4.74 -16.05 -14.94
N GLY A 239 5.50 -15.02 -14.53
CA GLY A 239 5.86 -13.85 -15.36
C GLY A 239 5.02 -12.58 -15.10
N ASP A 240 5.26 -11.54 -15.90
CA ASP A 240 4.57 -10.23 -15.84
C ASP A 240 3.48 -10.11 -16.92
N PRO A 241 2.19 -10.40 -16.60
CA PRO A 241 1.08 -10.32 -17.56
C PRO A 241 0.71 -8.88 -17.93
N ASP A 242 -0.01 -8.70 -19.04
CA ASP A 242 -0.75 -7.47 -19.28
C ASP A 242 -1.93 -7.39 -18.28
N VAL A 243 -2.04 -6.29 -17.55
CA VAL A 243 -3.12 -6.05 -16.57
C VAL A 243 -4.07 -5.00 -17.13
N ILE A 244 -5.27 -5.42 -17.50
CA ILE A 244 -6.31 -4.57 -18.08
C ILE A 244 -7.47 -4.50 -17.09
N VAL A 245 -7.77 -3.30 -16.59
CA VAL A 245 -8.81 -3.05 -15.60
C VAL A 245 -9.82 -2.07 -16.20
N LEU A 246 -11.03 -2.55 -16.49
CA LEU A 246 -12.08 -1.79 -17.16
C LEU A 246 -13.26 -1.54 -16.24
N MET A 247 -13.52 -0.26 -16.01
CA MET A 247 -14.74 0.23 -15.39
C MET A 247 -15.75 0.56 -16.49
N MET A 248 -16.82 -0.22 -16.54
CA MET A 248 -17.88 -0.04 -17.53
C MET A 248 -18.99 0.83 -16.94
N GLU A 249 -19.18 1.98 -17.56
CA GLU A 249 -20.12 3.01 -17.14
C GLU A 249 -21.53 2.42 -16.96
N SER A 250 -22.09 2.62 -15.77
CA SER A 250 -23.43 2.17 -15.36
C SER A 250 -23.71 0.68 -15.60
N LEU A 251 -22.68 -0.18 -15.66
CA LEU A 251 -22.85 -1.62 -15.89
C LEU A 251 -23.44 -2.31 -14.65
N ALA A 252 -24.63 -2.88 -14.79
CA ALA A 252 -25.33 -3.60 -13.73
C ALA A 252 -26.03 -4.84 -14.28
N ASP A 253 -26.18 -5.87 -13.45
CA ASP A 253 -27.00 -7.03 -13.75
C ASP A 253 -28.42 -6.78 -13.21
N LEU A 254 -29.33 -6.39 -14.11
CA LEU A 254 -30.71 -6.07 -13.71
C LEU A 254 -31.49 -7.30 -13.23
N ALA A 255 -31.13 -8.51 -13.67
CA ALA A 255 -31.75 -9.73 -13.18
C ALA A 255 -31.37 -9.99 -11.71
N GLU A 256 -30.13 -9.70 -11.32
CA GLU A 256 -29.72 -9.74 -9.90
C GLU A 256 -30.42 -8.68 -9.04
N LEU A 257 -30.83 -7.56 -9.64
CA LEU A 257 -31.68 -6.54 -9.01
C LEU A 257 -33.18 -6.86 -9.08
N GLY A 258 -33.55 -8.12 -9.37
CA GLY A 258 -34.95 -8.57 -9.35
C GLY A 258 -35.82 -8.00 -10.47
N ILE A 259 -35.24 -7.44 -11.54
CA ILE A 259 -35.97 -7.08 -12.75
C ILE A 259 -36.03 -8.30 -13.67
N PRO A 260 -37.22 -8.87 -13.95
CA PRO A 260 -37.35 -10.02 -14.84
C PRO A 260 -37.01 -9.62 -16.28
N LEU A 261 -36.06 -10.36 -16.85
CA LEU A 261 -35.62 -10.18 -18.24
C LEU A 261 -36.20 -11.31 -19.11
N ALA A 262 -36.70 -10.94 -20.29
CA ALA A 262 -37.14 -11.88 -21.32
C ALA A 262 -35.94 -12.48 -22.08
N ALA A 263 -34.82 -11.75 -22.14
CA ALA A 263 -33.55 -12.22 -22.70
C ALA A 263 -32.38 -11.66 -21.86
N GLU A 264 -31.33 -12.46 -21.69
CA GLU A 264 -30.12 -12.06 -20.96
C GLU A 264 -29.24 -11.14 -21.83
N PRO A 265 -28.97 -9.88 -21.43
CA PRO A 265 -28.07 -9.00 -22.18
C PRO A 265 -26.58 -9.30 -21.95
N LEU A 266 -26.19 -9.88 -20.80
CA LEU A 266 -24.78 -10.14 -20.43
C LEU A 266 -24.35 -11.58 -20.72
N VAL A 267 -24.68 -12.08 -21.92
CA VAL A 267 -24.50 -13.50 -22.29
C VAL A 267 -23.04 -13.93 -22.21
N TYR A 268 -22.11 -13.15 -22.78
CA TYR A 268 -20.72 -13.55 -22.89
C TYR A 268 -20.00 -13.48 -21.55
N VAL A 269 -20.13 -12.37 -20.81
CA VAL A 269 -19.44 -12.20 -19.54
C VAL A 269 -20.00 -13.12 -18.44
N LYS A 270 -21.29 -13.50 -18.55
CA LYS A 270 -21.94 -14.51 -17.69
C LYS A 270 -21.83 -15.96 -18.22
N ALA A 271 -21.02 -16.22 -19.25
CA ALA A 271 -20.69 -17.60 -19.62
C ALA A 271 -19.62 -18.19 -18.68
N GLU A 272 -19.85 -19.43 -18.22
CA GLU A 272 -18.88 -20.19 -17.41
C GLU A 272 -17.80 -20.81 -18.32
N GLY A 273 -16.62 -21.05 -17.76
CA GLY A 273 -15.53 -21.70 -18.49
C GLY A 273 -14.22 -21.66 -17.71
N PRO A 274 -13.17 -22.35 -18.20
CA PRO A 274 -11.82 -22.16 -17.70
C PRO A 274 -11.40 -20.70 -17.87
N GLU A 275 -10.46 -20.23 -17.05
CA GLU A 275 -9.88 -18.87 -17.15
C GLU A 275 -10.88 -17.74 -16.91
N ARG A 276 -12.05 -18.05 -16.31
CA ARG A 276 -13.12 -17.10 -16.01
C ARG A 276 -13.51 -17.15 -14.54
N ALA A 277 -13.49 -16.00 -13.88
CA ALA A 277 -13.99 -15.83 -12.53
C ALA A 277 -15.03 -14.70 -12.47
N ARG A 278 -15.90 -14.78 -11.45
CA ARG A 278 -16.92 -13.77 -11.19
C ARG A 278 -16.93 -13.35 -9.74
N GLY A 279 -17.46 -12.17 -9.52
CA GLY A 279 -17.75 -11.63 -8.21
C GLY A 279 -18.73 -10.47 -8.30
N ARG A 280 -18.77 -9.73 -7.20
CA ARG A 280 -19.54 -8.50 -7.03
C ARG A 280 -18.64 -7.45 -6.42
N LEU A 281 -18.86 -6.20 -6.79
CA LEU A 281 -18.17 -5.06 -6.22
C LEU A 281 -19.18 -4.18 -5.47
N ASN A 282 -18.95 -3.96 -4.18
CA ASN A 282 -19.64 -2.91 -3.45
C ASN A 282 -18.98 -1.58 -3.81
N VAL A 283 -19.74 -0.69 -4.42
CA VAL A 283 -19.29 0.61 -4.91
C VAL A 283 -19.80 1.73 -3.99
N PRO A 284 -19.09 2.87 -3.89
CA PRO A 284 -19.45 3.94 -2.96
C PRO A 284 -20.64 4.80 -3.41
N VAL A 285 -21.19 4.56 -4.60
CA VAL A 285 -22.13 5.47 -5.26
C VAL A 285 -23.22 4.73 -6.04
N VAL A 286 -24.37 5.41 -6.21
CA VAL A 286 -25.53 4.94 -6.98
C VAL A 286 -25.88 5.99 -8.03
N GLY A 287 -25.94 5.60 -9.30
CA GLY A 287 -26.44 6.43 -10.41
C GLY A 287 -25.52 7.57 -10.89
N GLY A 288 -24.37 7.81 -10.27
CA GLY A 288 -23.42 8.84 -10.70
C GLY A 288 -22.19 8.97 -9.79
N ASN A 289 -21.33 9.96 -10.07
CA ASN A 289 -20.04 10.16 -9.38
C ASN A 289 -19.03 9.01 -9.58
N THR A 290 -18.96 8.50 -10.81
CA THR A 290 -18.02 7.49 -11.32
C THR A 290 -16.59 7.60 -10.76
N CYS A 291 -16.08 8.83 -10.59
CA CYS A 291 -14.74 9.08 -10.08
C CYS A 291 -14.50 8.59 -8.63
N ASN A 292 -15.54 8.33 -7.84
CA ASN A 292 -15.40 7.74 -6.51
C ASN A 292 -15.00 6.27 -6.57
N THR A 293 -15.74 5.46 -7.33
CA THR A 293 -15.40 4.04 -7.55
C THR A 293 -14.01 3.92 -8.17
N GLU A 294 -13.72 4.79 -9.14
CA GLU A 294 -12.42 4.91 -9.79
C GLU A 294 -11.28 5.16 -8.79
N PHE A 295 -11.46 6.13 -7.88
CA PHE A 295 -10.47 6.46 -6.86
C PHE A 295 -10.23 5.31 -5.90
N GLU A 296 -11.31 4.66 -5.43
CA GLU A 296 -11.23 3.53 -4.51
C GLU A 296 -10.48 2.35 -5.13
N VAL A 297 -10.82 1.97 -6.37
CA VAL A 297 -10.14 0.86 -7.07
C VAL A 297 -8.65 1.16 -7.29
N LEU A 298 -8.31 2.39 -7.68
CA LEU A 298 -6.93 2.75 -8.00
C LEU A 298 -6.04 2.94 -6.77
N THR A 299 -6.60 3.36 -5.62
CA THR A 299 -5.81 3.78 -4.45
C THR A 299 -6.02 2.93 -3.21
N GLY A 300 -7.10 2.14 -3.15
CA GLY A 300 -7.52 1.43 -1.95
C GLY A 300 -7.98 2.33 -0.81
N ILE A 301 -8.16 3.63 -1.04
CA ILE A 301 -8.62 4.60 -0.04
C ILE A 301 -10.14 4.80 -0.20
N PRO A 302 -10.96 4.41 0.79
CA PRO A 302 -12.40 4.62 0.75
C PRO A 302 -12.74 6.12 0.68
N THR A 303 -13.67 6.48 -0.19
CA THR A 303 -14.15 7.84 -0.35
C THR A 303 -14.79 8.35 0.95
N GLY A 304 -14.55 9.62 1.29
CA GLY A 304 -15.00 10.22 2.56
C GLY A 304 -14.19 9.84 3.81
N SER A 305 -13.26 8.88 3.73
CA SER A 305 -12.37 8.52 4.87
C SER A 305 -11.34 9.60 5.21
N ASP A 306 -11.13 10.55 4.30
CA ASP A 306 -10.22 11.69 4.46
C ASP A 306 -10.78 12.83 5.33
N GLY A 307 -12.02 12.65 5.85
CA GLY A 307 -12.71 13.62 6.70
C GLY A 307 -13.13 14.90 5.97
N SER A 308 -13.06 14.94 4.64
CA SER A 308 -13.39 16.12 3.85
C SER A 308 -14.86 16.13 3.41
N GLY A 309 -15.46 14.94 3.25
CA GLY A 309 -16.81 14.78 2.70
C GLY A 309 -16.94 15.25 1.24
N MET A 310 -15.83 15.25 0.50
CA MET A 310 -15.74 15.72 -0.89
C MET A 310 -15.36 14.59 -1.84
N LEU A 311 -15.63 14.79 -3.14
CA LEU A 311 -15.08 13.95 -4.21
C LEU A 311 -13.55 14.10 -4.23
N PRO A 312 -12.76 13.01 -4.06
CA PRO A 312 -11.30 13.10 -4.04
C PRO A 312 -10.70 13.77 -5.27
N TYR A 313 -11.28 13.56 -6.45
CA TYR A 313 -10.83 14.14 -7.72
C TYR A 313 -11.00 15.67 -7.79
N MET A 314 -11.95 16.20 -7.01
CA MET A 314 -12.26 17.64 -6.90
C MET A 314 -11.55 18.32 -5.72
N SER A 315 -10.85 17.55 -4.89
CA SER A 315 -10.06 18.05 -3.79
C SER A 315 -8.61 18.29 -4.23
N ARG A 316 -7.81 18.87 -3.33
CA ARG A 316 -6.37 19.04 -3.56
C ARG A 316 -5.67 17.70 -3.34
N LEU A 317 -5.51 16.92 -4.41
CA LEU A 317 -4.58 15.78 -4.43
C LEU A 317 -3.13 16.29 -4.53
N ASN A 318 -2.22 15.71 -3.75
CA ASN A 318 -0.77 15.89 -3.92
C ASN A 318 -0.25 15.09 -5.13
N ASP A 319 0.99 15.35 -5.56
CA ASP A 319 1.64 14.56 -6.62
C ASP A 319 2.12 13.21 -6.06
N GLY A 320 2.10 12.14 -6.85
CA GLY A 320 2.63 10.85 -6.42
C GLY A 320 1.77 10.13 -5.37
N VAL A 321 0.44 10.28 -5.44
CA VAL A 321 -0.48 9.46 -4.63
C VAL A 321 -0.26 8.00 -5.02
N TYR A 322 0.13 7.20 -4.03
CA TYR A 322 0.50 5.81 -4.26
C TYR A 322 -0.74 4.96 -4.51
N GLY A 323 -0.80 4.31 -5.67
CA GLY A 323 -1.89 3.46 -6.11
C GLY A 323 -1.43 2.48 -7.18
N LEU A 324 -2.36 1.72 -7.76
CA LEU A 324 -2.10 0.69 -8.78
C LEU A 324 -1.14 1.14 -9.91
N PRO A 325 -1.30 2.33 -10.54
CA PRO A 325 -0.41 2.73 -11.64
C PRO A 325 1.04 2.86 -11.17
N HIS A 326 1.26 3.50 -10.02
CA HIS A 326 2.60 3.65 -9.44
C HIS A 326 3.21 2.28 -9.04
N CYS A 327 2.40 1.40 -8.46
CA CYS A 327 2.83 0.05 -8.05
C CYS A 327 3.35 -0.75 -9.26
N LEU A 328 2.57 -0.81 -10.33
CA LEU A 328 2.91 -1.57 -11.53
C LEU A 328 4.06 -0.91 -12.31
N LYS A 329 4.10 0.42 -12.35
CA LYS A 329 5.20 1.17 -12.97
C LYS A 329 6.56 0.87 -12.33
N ARG A 330 6.61 0.70 -11.00
CA ARG A 330 7.84 0.28 -10.29
C ARG A 330 8.31 -1.12 -10.69
N ARG A 331 7.43 -1.96 -11.23
CA ARG A 331 7.75 -3.29 -11.77
C ARG A 331 8.00 -3.27 -13.29
N GLY A 332 8.14 -2.09 -13.88
CA GLY A 332 8.46 -1.94 -15.30
C GLY A 332 7.26 -1.95 -16.24
N TYR A 333 6.03 -1.83 -15.72
CA TYR A 333 4.84 -1.73 -16.55
C TYR A 333 4.75 -0.35 -17.23
N THR A 334 4.37 -0.34 -18.50
CA THR A 334 3.90 0.87 -19.19
C THR A 334 2.43 1.08 -18.82
N SER A 335 2.09 2.24 -18.26
CA SER A 335 0.76 2.50 -17.71
C SER A 335 -0.01 3.55 -18.52
N CYS A 336 -1.22 3.22 -18.99
CA CYS A 336 -2.10 4.19 -19.60
C CYS A 336 -3.54 4.15 -19.07
N ALA A 337 -4.16 5.33 -19.04
CA ALA A 337 -5.59 5.47 -18.79
C ALA A 337 -6.32 5.75 -20.11
N VAL A 338 -7.53 5.21 -20.27
CA VAL A 338 -8.36 5.40 -21.47
C VAL A 338 -9.77 5.81 -21.08
N HIS A 339 -10.26 6.93 -21.59
CA HIS A 339 -11.62 7.39 -21.38
C HIS A 339 -12.16 8.09 -22.63
N PRO A 340 -13.22 7.59 -23.30
CA PRO A 340 -13.76 8.19 -24.51
C PRO A 340 -14.67 9.39 -24.22
N PHE A 341 -14.16 10.34 -23.44
CA PHE A 341 -14.81 11.58 -23.10
C PHE A 341 -13.78 12.67 -22.80
N HIS A 342 -14.24 13.89 -22.54
CA HIS A 342 -13.37 15.04 -22.35
C HIS A 342 -12.31 14.81 -21.27
N ARG A 343 -11.05 15.10 -21.62
CA ARG A 343 -9.87 14.97 -20.73
C ARG A 343 -10.03 15.67 -19.38
N TRP A 344 -10.66 16.85 -19.37
CA TRP A 344 -10.84 17.68 -18.17
C TRP A 344 -12.00 17.21 -17.28
N PHE A 345 -12.84 16.29 -17.75
CA PHE A 345 -13.99 15.82 -16.99
C PHE A 345 -13.53 15.05 -15.74
N TYR A 346 -14.09 15.40 -14.59
CA TYR A 346 -13.61 14.99 -13.27
C TYR A 346 -12.15 15.35 -12.97
N ASN A 347 -11.56 16.35 -13.65
CA ASN A 347 -10.15 16.73 -13.45
C ASN A 347 -9.16 15.55 -13.66
N ARG A 348 -9.54 14.55 -14.48
CA ARG A 348 -8.75 13.34 -14.76
C ARG A 348 -7.37 13.64 -15.33
N ASP A 349 -7.25 14.69 -16.14
CA ASP A 349 -5.99 15.15 -16.72
C ASP A 349 -4.89 15.41 -15.68
N ARG A 350 -5.28 15.96 -14.53
CA ARG A 350 -4.40 16.25 -13.40
C ARG A 350 -4.32 15.05 -12.46
N VAL A 351 -5.45 14.38 -12.19
CA VAL A 351 -5.50 13.26 -11.25
C VAL A 351 -4.69 12.07 -11.75
N TYR A 352 -4.84 11.66 -13.01
CA TYR A 352 -4.07 10.53 -13.56
C TYR A 352 -2.57 10.76 -13.55
N ARG A 353 -2.14 12.00 -13.83
CA ARG A 353 -0.73 12.39 -13.69
C ARG A 353 -0.24 12.23 -12.24
N LYS A 354 -1.08 12.59 -11.28
CA LYS A 354 -0.77 12.49 -9.84
C LYS A 354 -0.78 11.05 -9.32
N LEU A 355 -1.59 10.18 -9.91
CA LEU A 355 -1.62 8.74 -9.62
C LEU A 355 -0.48 7.97 -10.31
N GLY A 356 0.22 8.61 -11.24
CA GLY A 356 1.44 8.08 -11.85
C GLY A 356 1.27 7.37 -13.19
N PHE A 357 0.12 7.50 -13.85
CA PHE A 357 -0.05 7.02 -15.23
C PHE A 357 0.95 7.71 -16.18
N ASP A 358 1.50 6.95 -17.13
CA ASP A 358 2.41 7.49 -18.15
C ASP A 358 1.64 8.28 -19.20
N GLU A 359 0.50 7.72 -19.64
CA GLU A 359 -0.33 8.32 -20.67
C GLU A 359 -1.81 8.34 -20.28
N PHE A 360 -2.54 9.34 -20.80
CA PHE A 360 -3.99 9.39 -20.72
C PHE A 360 -4.56 9.68 -22.11
N PHE A 361 -5.35 8.75 -22.63
CA PHE A 361 -6.07 8.86 -23.89
C PHE A 361 -7.53 9.23 -23.64
N ALA A 362 -7.88 10.45 -24.05
CA ALA A 362 -9.22 11.02 -23.91
C ALA A 362 -9.94 11.12 -25.27
N ASP A 363 -11.07 11.82 -25.34
CA ASP A 363 -11.90 12.06 -26.54
C ASP A 363 -11.09 12.39 -27.82
N GLU A 364 -10.01 13.16 -27.71
CA GLU A 364 -9.18 13.53 -28.87
C GLU A 364 -8.51 12.32 -29.55
N SER A 365 -8.39 11.20 -28.84
CA SER A 365 -7.82 9.93 -29.33
C SER A 365 -8.82 9.10 -30.13
N PHE A 366 -10.10 9.51 -30.16
CA PHE A 366 -11.21 8.82 -30.80
C PHE A 366 -11.73 9.55 -32.04
N TYR A 367 -10.89 10.38 -32.67
CA TYR A 367 -11.28 11.09 -33.89
C TYR A 367 -11.69 10.11 -34.99
N GLY A 368 -12.91 10.28 -35.51
CA GLY A 368 -13.50 9.39 -36.52
C GLY A 368 -13.96 8.02 -36.00
N ALA A 369 -13.92 7.79 -34.68
CA ALA A 369 -14.40 6.56 -34.07
C ALA A 369 -15.91 6.35 -34.27
N ALA A 370 -16.31 5.08 -34.38
CA ALA A 370 -17.72 4.71 -34.46
C ALA A 370 -18.47 5.12 -33.17
N ARG A 371 -19.67 5.66 -33.36
CA ARG A 371 -20.58 6.04 -32.28
C ARG A 371 -21.79 5.11 -32.23
N GLN A 372 -22.28 4.84 -31.03
CA GLN A 372 -23.50 4.09 -30.77
C GLN A 372 -24.22 4.74 -29.59
N PHE A 373 -25.56 4.82 -29.66
CA PHE A 373 -26.38 5.47 -28.63
C PHE A 373 -25.90 6.89 -28.28
N ASP A 374 -25.56 7.69 -29.29
CA ASP A 374 -25.03 9.06 -29.19
C ASP A 374 -23.69 9.21 -28.46
N ARG A 375 -22.98 8.11 -28.20
CA ARG A 375 -21.68 8.06 -27.51
C ARG A 375 -20.62 7.39 -28.38
N ILE A 376 -19.35 7.57 -28.06
CA ILE A 376 -18.29 6.73 -28.63
C ILE A 376 -18.59 5.28 -28.23
N SER A 377 -18.59 4.38 -29.21
CA SER A 377 -18.98 2.98 -28.99
C SER A 377 -17.94 2.24 -28.15
N ASP A 378 -18.39 1.25 -27.37
CA ASP A 378 -17.48 0.38 -26.61
C ASP A 378 -16.55 -0.44 -27.53
N ASN A 379 -16.92 -0.68 -28.80
CA ASN A 379 -16.01 -1.28 -29.78
C ASN A 379 -14.81 -0.37 -30.09
N ALA A 380 -15.04 0.93 -30.28
CA ALA A 380 -13.96 1.89 -30.50
C ALA A 380 -13.09 2.08 -29.24
N PHE A 381 -13.71 2.02 -28.05
CA PHE A 381 -12.99 1.97 -26.77
C PHE A 381 -12.05 0.75 -26.70
N VAL A 382 -12.56 -0.44 -27.05
CA VAL A 382 -11.78 -1.68 -27.13
C VAL A 382 -10.67 -1.60 -28.20
N ASP A 383 -10.94 -1.00 -29.37
CA ASP A 383 -9.94 -0.79 -30.42
C ASP A 383 -8.75 0.01 -29.90
N LEU A 384 -9.03 1.10 -29.20
CA LEU A 384 -7.97 1.92 -28.64
C LEU A 384 -7.18 1.16 -27.58
N ILE A 385 -7.85 0.45 -26.66
CA ILE A 385 -7.18 -0.38 -25.64
C ILE A 385 -6.22 -1.39 -26.29
N LEU A 386 -6.70 -2.18 -27.25
CA LEU A 386 -5.88 -3.18 -27.95
C LEU A 386 -4.69 -2.55 -28.66
N SER A 387 -4.84 -1.33 -29.20
CA SER A 387 -3.76 -0.59 -29.86
C SER A 387 -2.65 -0.09 -28.91
N LYS A 388 -2.94 -0.02 -27.60
CA LYS A 388 -1.99 0.44 -26.56
C LYS A 388 -1.24 -0.67 -25.87
N LEU A 389 -1.55 -1.94 -26.17
CA LEU A 389 -0.86 -3.07 -25.57
C LEU A 389 0.45 -3.36 -26.31
N GLU A 390 1.57 -2.89 -25.75
CA GLU A 390 2.92 -3.15 -26.26
C GLU A 390 3.26 -4.65 -26.20
N ALA A 391 4.11 -5.13 -27.11
CA ALA A 391 4.54 -6.54 -27.11
C ALA A 391 5.73 -6.79 -26.16
N ASP A 392 6.59 -5.78 -26.00
CA ASP A 392 7.93 -5.96 -25.42
C ASP A 392 7.96 -5.74 -23.90
N ARG A 393 6.91 -5.12 -23.34
CA ARG A 393 6.78 -4.75 -21.93
C ARG A 393 5.40 -5.11 -21.40
N PRO A 394 5.27 -5.38 -20.09
CA PRO A 394 3.96 -5.58 -19.48
C PRO A 394 3.19 -4.27 -19.47
N ASN A 395 1.89 -4.34 -19.76
CA ASN A 395 1.03 -3.15 -19.86
C ASN A 395 0.09 -3.09 -18.66
N PHE A 396 -0.12 -1.88 -18.12
CA PHE A 396 -1.23 -1.60 -17.23
C PHE A 396 -2.20 -0.63 -17.89
N VAL A 397 -3.40 -1.11 -18.22
CA VAL A 397 -4.45 -0.28 -18.83
C VAL A 397 -5.60 -0.14 -17.85
N PHE A 398 -5.92 1.10 -17.47
CA PHE A 398 -7.14 1.42 -16.76
C PHE A 398 -8.12 2.14 -17.68
N GLY A 399 -9.24 1.51 -17.98
CA GLY A 399 -10.22 2.04 -18.92
C GLY A 399 -11.54 2.41 -18.24
N VAL A 400 -12.10 3.56 -18.62
CA VAL A 400 -13.44 3.99 -18.20
C VAL A 400 -14.29 4.23 -19.44
N SER A 401 -15.32 3.42 -19.68
CA SER A 401 -16.20 3.63 -20.85
C SER A 401 -17.19 4.78 -20.63
N ILE A 402 -18.01 5.11 -21.63
CA ILE A 402 -19.05 6.15 -21.54
C ILE A 402 -20.38 5.74 -22.16
N MET A 403 -20.43 4.61 -22.88
CA MET A 403 -21.59 4.22 -23.68
C MET A 403 -22.80 3.88 -22.80
N GLY A 404 -22.57 3.35 -21.59
CA GLY A 404 -23.62 3.08 -20.60
C GLY A 404 -24.18 4.32 -19.89
N HIS A 405 -23.67 5.52 -20.19
CA HIS A 405 -24.11 6.75 -19.54
C HIS A 405 -25.50 7.16 -20.06
N GLY A 406 -26.47 7.32 -19.16
CA GLY A 406 -27.81 7.80 -19.49
C GLY A 406 -27.84 9.26 -20.03
N PRO A 407 -28.99 9.72 -20.57
CA PRO A 407 -30.19 8.96 -20.90
C PRO A 407 -29.98 8.01 -22.10
N TYR A 408 -30.78 6.94 -22.18
CA TYR A 408 -30.66 5.89 -23.20
C TYR A 408 -31.53 6.21 -24.43
N PRO A 409 -30.95 6.68 -25.56
CA PRO A 409 -31.72 7.03 -26.75
C PRO A 409 -32.23 5.77 -27.47
N PRO A 410 -33.40 5.81 -28.15
CA PRO A 410 -33.92 4.68 -28.90
C PRO A 410 -32.91 4.16 -29.93
N ALA A 411 -32.68 2.84 -30.00
CA ALA A 411 -31.87 2.23 -31.06
C ALA A 411 -32.72 1.80 -32.25
N GLU A 412 -32.27 2.12 -33.46
CA GLU A 412 -33.03 1.90 -34.69
C GLU A 412 -32.92 0.46 -35.26
N HIS A 413 -32.06 -0.40 -34.70
CA HIS A 413 -31.62 -1.63 -35.40
C HIS A 413 -31.64 -2.94 -34.60
N ASP A 414 -32.00 -2.95 -33.31
CA ASP A 414 -32.16 -4.18 -32.54
C ASP A 414 -33.65 -4.39 -32.23
N ARG A 415 -34.18 -5.58 -32.57
CA ARG A 415 -35.59 -5.96 -32.36
C ARG A 415 -35.78 -6.90 -31.17
N THR A 416 -34.72 -7.22 -30.45
CA THR A 416 -34.79 -8.10 -29.27
C THR A 416 -35.52 -7.38 -28.16
N ASP A 417 -36.60 -7.94 -27.62
CA ASP A 417 -37.24 -7.42 -26.41
C ASP A 417 -36.55 -8.04 -25.19
N PHE A 418 -35.82 -7.24 -24.41
CA PHE A 418 -35.00 -7.74 -23.30
C PHE A 418 -35.78 -7.83 -21.99
N VAL A 419 -36.83 -7.03 -21.83
CA VAL A 419 -37.60 -6.92 -20.59
C VAL A 419 -38.96 -7.59 -20.71
N ASP A 420 -39.45 -8.18 -19.62
CA ASP A 420 -40.81 -8.73 -19.56
C ASP A 420 -41.85 -7.58 -19.53
N PRO A 421 -42.69 -7.42 -20.57
CA PRO A 421 -43.69 -6.35 -20.61
C PRO A 421 -44.73 -6.43 -19.48
N SER A 422 -44.99 -7.64 -18.95
CA SER A 422 -45.98 -7.87 -17.91
C SER A 422 -45.57 -7.26 -16.57
N PHE A 423 -44.28 -7.29 -16.25
CA PHE A 423 -43.71 -6.72 -15.03
C PHE A 423 -43.82 -5.19 -14.99
N PHE A 424 -43.57 -4.53 -16.12
CA PHE A 424 -43.63 -3.07 -16.22
C PHE A 424 -45.05 -2.51 -16.38
N LYS A 425 -46.07 -3.35 -16.57
CA LYS A 425 -47.49 -2.96 -16.66
C LYS A 425 -47.76 -1.80 -17.64
N GLY A 426 -47.02 -1.74 -18.74
CA GLY A 426 -47.12 -0.69 -19.77
C GLY A 426 -46.59 0.69 -19.38
N GLN A 427 -45.82 0.80 -18.28
CA GLN A 427 -45.22 2.06 -17.87
C GLN A 427 -44.13 2.52 -18.86
N PRO A 428 -43.93 3.85 -19.04
CA PRO A 428 -42.87 4.39 -19.90
C PRO A 428 -41.47 3.88 -19.55
N LEU A 429 -41.25 3.52 -18.27
CA LEU A 429 -40.00 2.95 -17.76
C LEU A 429 -39.57 1.70 -18.52
N GLN A 430 -40.53 0.88 -19.00
CA GLN A 430 -40.25 -0.34 -19.77
C GLN A 430 -39.30 -0.05 -20.95
N LYS A 431 -39.57 1.02 -21.71
CA LYS A 431 -38.78 1.37 -22.90
C LYS A 431 -37.37 1.82 -22.54
N VAL A 432 -37.22 2.51 -21.40
CA VAL A 432 -35.92 2.99 -20.94
C VAL A 432 -35.05 1.82 -20.45
N VAL A 433 -35.64 0.89 -19.71
CA VAL A 433 -34.94 -0.30 -19.22
C VAL A 433 -34.59 -1.24 -20.38
N ASP A 434 -35.50 -1.45 -21.33
CA ASP A 434 -35.21 -2.22 -22.55
C ASP A 434 -34.05 -1.60 -23.34
N GLN A 435 -34.04 -0.27 -23.49
CA GLN A 435 -32.97 0.43 -24.17
C GLN A 435 -31.63 0.31 -23.43
N TYR A 436 -31.64 0.34 -22.09
CA TYR A 436 -30.45 0.05 -21.30
C TYR A 436 -29.94 -1.38 -21.56
N CYS A 437 -30.81 -2.39 -21.56
CA CYS A 437 -30.41 -3.76 -21.88
C CYS A 437 -29.77 -3.88 -23.27
N ARG A 438 -30.21 -3.10 -24.26
CA ARG A 438 -29.56 -3.02 -25.58
C ARG A 438 -28.14 -2.45 -25.52
N VAL A 439 -27.94 -1.42 -24.70
CA VAL A 439 -26.60 -0.85 -24.44
C VAL A 439 -25.72 -1.90 -23.79
N THR A 440 -26.20 -2.54 -22.73
CA THR A 440 -25.50 -3.61 -22.01
C THR A 440 -25.16 -4.79 -22.92
N ALA A 441 -26.06 -5.19 -23.82
CA ALA A 441 -25.78 -6.24 -24.81
C ALA A 441 -24.73 -5.82 -25.85
N ALA A 442 -24.66 -4.53 -26.21
CA ALA A 442 -23.60 -4.01 -27.06
C ALA A 442 -22.24 -3.99 -26.33
N THR A 443 -22.24 -3.61 -25.04
CA THR A 443 -21.08 -3.70 -24.16
C THR A 443 -20.57 -5.14 -24.03
N ASP A 444 -21.45 -6.11 -23.79
CA ASP A 444 -21.11 -7.54 -23.71
C ASP A 444 -20.40 -8.04 -24.98
N ARG A 445 -20.89 -7.64 -26.16
CA ARG A 445 -20.24 -7.97 -27.44
C ARG A 445 -18.86 -7.31 -27.61
N ALA A 446 -18.69 -6.08 -27.14
CA ALA A 446 -17.40 -5.39 -27.18
C ALA A 446 -16.39 -6.06 -26.22
N LEU A 447 -16.82 -6.44 -25.02
CA LEU A 447 -15.99 -7.20 -24.06
C LEU A 447 -15.61 -8.58 -24.63
N ALA A 448 -16.53 -9.26 -25.31
CA ALA A 448 -16.24 -10.51 -26.01
C ALA A 448 -15.19 -10.36 -27.12
N ARG A 449 -15.15 -9.19 -27.76
CA ARG A 449 -14.13 -8.87 -28.77
C ARG A 449 -12.79 -8.55 -28.12
N LEU A 450 -12.79 -7.79 -27.03
CA LEU A 450 -11.56 -7.50 -26.27
C LEU A 450 -10.91 -8.80 -25.77
N HIS A 451 -11.69 -9.66 -25.11
CA HIS A 451 -11.18 -10.91 -24.56
C HIS A 451 -10.55 -11.79 -25.66
N ARG A 452 -11.23 -11.96 -26.80
CA ARG A 452 -10.65 -12.68 -27.96
C ARG A 452 -9.41 -12.02 -28.54
N GLY A 453 -9.35 -10.69 -28.52
CA GLY A 453 -8.16 -9.93 -28.89
C GLY A 453 -6.98 -10.23 -27.96
N LEU A 454 -7.22 -10.34 -26.66
CA LEU A 454 -6.22 -10.72 -25.67
C LEU A 454 -5.78 -12.18 -25.84
N GLU A 455 -6.72 -13.11 -26.05
CA GLU A 455 -6.41 -14.54 -26.33
C GLU A 455 -5.50 -14.72 -27.55
N SER A 456 -5.58 -13.82 -28.54
CA SER A 456 -4.74 -13.87 -29.74
C SER A 456 -3.31 -13.36 -29.54
N ARG A 457 -3.00 -12.80 -28.36
CA ARG A 457 -1.67 -12.26 -28.04
C ARG A 457 -0.80 -13.32 -27.37
N ALA A 458 0.52 -13.19 -27.55
CA ALA A 458 1.50 -14.10 -26.95
C ALA A 458 1.73 -13.86 -25.44
N ARG A 459 1.47 -12.63 -24.96
CA ARG A 459 1.67 -12.29 -23.54
C ARG A 459 0.50 -12.82 -22.71
N PRO A 460 0.76 -13.35 -21.49
CA PRO A 460 -0.29 -13.62 -20.51
C PRO A 460 -1.04 -12.33 -20.16
N TYR A 461 -2.32 -12.44 -19.78
CA TYR A 461 -3.14 -11.28 -19.45
C TYR A 461 -4.07 -11.55 -18.27
N VAL A 462 -4.46 -10.47 -17.61
CA VAL A 462 -5.60 -10.41 -16.69
C VAL A 462 -6.49 -9.26 -17.14
N LEU A 463 -7.72 -9.58 -17.51
CA LEU A 463 -8.78 -8.63 -17.82
C LEU A 463 -9.79 -8.62 -16.66
N VAL A 464 -9.89 -7.50 -15.97
CA VAL A 464 -10.85 -7.25 -14.89
C VAL A 464 -11.89 -6.26 -15.40
N VAL A 465 -13.17 -6.60 -15.29
CA VAL A 465 -14.29 -5.77 -15.76
C VAL A 465 -15.29 -5.60 -14.64
N PHE A 466 -15.68 -4.37 -14.34
CA PHE A 466 -16.68 -4.09 -13.30
C PHE A 466 -17.53 -2.87 -13.65
N GLY A 467 -18.70 -2.76 -13.00
CA GLY A 467 -19.53 -1.56 -13.08
C GLY A 467 -19.18 -0.53 -12.02
N ASP A 468 -19.27 0.76 -12.34
CA ASP A 468 -19.01 1.86 -11.40
C ASP A 468 -20.20 2.15 -10.47
N HIS A 469 -21.43 2.00 -10.97
CA HIS A 469 -22.69 2.07 -10.24
C HIS A 469 -23.85 1.48 -11.03
N VAL A 470 -25.01 1.28 -10.39
CA VAL A 470 -26.25 0.93 -11.09
C VAL A 470 -26.75 2.09 -11.96
N PRO A 471 -27.42 1.83 -13.10
CA PRO A 471 -27.84 2.85 -14.05
C PRO A 471 -28.94 3.76 -13.50
N PHE A 472 -29.19 4.86 -14.20
CA PHE A 472 -30.28 5.76 -13.89
C PHE A 472 -31.32 5.81 -15.02
N PHE A 473 -32.61 5.62 -14.70
CA PHE A 473 -33.67 5.47 -15.71
C PHE A 473 -34.64 6.66 -15.87
N THR A 474 -34.43 7.78 -15.17
CA THR A 474 -35.34 8.95 -15.26
C THR A 474 -34.59 10.25 -15.61
N ASN A 475 -35.24 11.42 -15.48
CA ASN A 475 -34.59 12.73 -15.61
C ASN A 475 -34.19 13.36 -14.26
N SER A 476 -34.39 12.65 -13.15
CA SER A 476 -33.71 12.98 -11.89
C SER A 476 -32.25 12.51 -12.00
N LEU A 477 -31.40 12.82 -11.04
CA LEU A 477 -30.00 12.41 -10.95
C LEU A 477 -29.69 11.92 -9.52
N ASN A 478 -30.71 11.80 -8.65
CA ASN A 478 -30.63 11.18 -7.33
C ASN A 478 -30.87 9.68 -7.48
N GLY A 479 -29.80 8.91 -7.69
CA GLY A 479 -29.88 7.48 -7.98
C GLY A 479 -30.72 6.69 -6.99
N LEU A 480 -30.51 6.93 -5.69
CA LEU A 480 -31.08 6.12 -4.62
C LEU A 480 -32.59 6.30 -4.45
N GLU A 481 -33.06 7.55 -4.39
CA GLU A 481 -34.50 7.85 -4.28
C GLU A 481 -35.26 7.37 -5.50
N VAL A 482 -34.68 7.53 -6.69
CA VAL A 482 -35.32 7.11 -7.94
C VAL A 482 -35.39 5.61 -8.04
N TRP A 483 -34.34 4.88 -7.66
CA TRP A 483 -34.40 3.42 -7.61
C TRP A 483 -35.45 2.95 -6.61
N ARG A 484 -35.56 3.60 -5.44
CA ARG A 484 -36.63 3.31 -4.47
C ARG A 484 -38.03 3.54 -5.07
N ASP A 485 -38.24 4.67 -5.74
CA ASP A 485 -39.51 4.99 -6.40
C ASP A 485 -39.81 4.01 -7.54
N ILE A 486 -38.80 3.63 -8.33
CA ILE A 486 -38.89 2.63 -9.39
C ILE A 486 -39.30 1.28 -8.80
N LEU A 487 -38.59 0.79 -7.78
CA LEU A 487 -38.88 -0.49 -7.13
C LEU A 487 -40.27 -0.52 -6.51
N MET A 488 -40.68 0.55 -5.82
CA MET A 488 -42.05 0.70 -5.31
C MET A 488 -43.08 0.70 -6.44
N THR A 489 -42.82 1.42 -7.52
CA THR A 489 -43.73 1.53 -8.68
C THR A 489 -43.87 0.20 -9.42
N LEU A 490 -42.80 -0.61 -9.45
CA LEU A 490 -42.79 -1.96 -9.99
C LEU A 490 -43.38 -2.99 -9.01
N GLY A 491 -43.57 -2.62 -7.74
CA GLY A 491 -44.07 -3.50 -6.68
C GLY A 491 -43.03 -4.55 -6.24
N ASN A 492 -41.74 -4.22 -6.37
CA ASN A 492 -40.64 -5.09 -5.97
C ASN A 492 -40.13 -4.68 -4.59
N ASP A 493 -40.52 -5.44 -3.55
CA ASP A 493 -40.08 -5.27 -2.16
C ASP A 493 -38.88 -6.15 -1.77
N GLN A 494 -38.37 -6.93 -2.73
CA GLN A 494 -37.30 -7.92 -2.50
C GLN A 494 -35.90 -7.30 -2.56
N VAL A 495 -35.73 -6.20 -3.31
CA VAL A 495 -34.43 -5.53 -3.48
C VAL A 495 -34.17 -4.64 -2.27
N ARG A 496 -33.06 -4.88 -1.58
CA ARG A 496 -32.64 -4.02 -0.48
C ARG A 496 -31.87 -2.82 -1.04
N GLU A 497 -31.91 -1.71 -0.32
CA GLU A 497 -31.17 -0.51 -0.68
C GLU A 497 -29.65 -0.78 -0.84
N ASP A 498 -29.10 -1.64 0.01
CA ASP A 498 -27.70 -2.11 -0.05
C ASP A 498 -27.36 -2.81 -1.37
N ASP A 499 -28.33 -3.44 -2.04
CA ASP A 499 -28.09 -4.15 -3.32
C ASP A 499 -27.85 -3.16 -4.47
N LEU A 500 -28.32 -1.91 -4.35
CA LEU A 500 -28.08 -0.86 -5.34
C LEU A 500 -26.63 -0.36 -5.36
N PHE A 501 -25.89 -0.60 -4.27
CA PHE A 501 -24.46 -0.31 -4.17
C PHE A 501 -23.61 -1.49 -4.66
N ARG A 502 -24.21 -2.49 -5.31
CA ARG A 502 -23.49 -3.68 -5.76
C ARG A 502 -23.52 -3.82 -7.28
N THR A 503 -22.36 -3.84 -7.90
CA THR A 503 -22.18 -4.01 -9.36
C THR A 503 -21.49 -5.34 -9.67
N PRO A 504 -21.64 -5.87 -10.90
CA PRO A 504 -20.97 -7.11 -11.28
C PRO A 504 -19.45 -6.92 -11.43
N LEU A 505 -18.70 -7.97 -11.12
CA LEU A 505 -17.26 -8.10 -11.36
C LEU A 505 -17.00 -9.37 -12.18
N PHE A 506 -16.33 -9.22 -13.32
CA PHE A 506 -15.94 -10.30 -14.21
C PHE A 506 -14.42 -10.27 -14.40
N VAL A 507 -13.79 -11.45 -14.35
CA VAL A 507 -12.35 -11.59 -14.53
C VAL A 507 -12.07 -12.68 -15.56
N PHE A 508 -11.21 -12.36 -16.53
CA PHE A 508 -10.71 -13.28 -17.56
C PHE A 508 -9.19 -13.32 -17.49
N SER A 509 -8.59 -14.49 -17.41
CA SER A 509 -7.14 -14.60 -17.26
C SER A 509 -6.62 -15.97 -17.64
N ASN A 510 -5.62 -16.02 -18.52
CA ASN A 510 -4.83 -17.20 -18.80
C ASN A 510 -3.63 -17.37 -17.84
N VAL A 511 -3.48 -16.48 -16.86
CA VAL A 511 -2.51 -16.62 -15.76
C VAL A 511 -3.06 -17.63 -14.75
N PRO A 512 -2.33 -18.73 -14.45
CA PRO A 512 -2.77 -19.75 -13.50
C PRO A 512 -3.04 -19.17 -12.11
N GLY A 513 -4.13 -19.58 -11.45
CA GLY A 513 -4.46 -19.14 -10.09
C GLY A 513 -5.28 -17.86 -10.02
N VAL A 514 -5.31 -17.03 -11.07
CA VAL A 514 -6.02 -15.74 -11.02
C VAL A 514 -7.54 -15.93 -11.13
N ALA A 515 -7.98 -16.74 -12.08
CA ALA A 515 -9.39 -16.99 -12.37
C ALA A 515 -9.86 -18.39 -11.90
N ASP A 516 -9.04 -19.11 -11.14
CA ASP A 516 -9.34 -20.48 -10.67
C ASP A 516 -10.49 -20.51 -9.63
N THR A 517 -10.66 -19.40 -8.90
CA THR A 517 -11.70 -19.27 -7.86
C THR A 517 -12.52 -18.00 -8.07
N PRO A 518 -13.81 -18.00 -7.66
CA PRO A 518 -14.60 -16.78 -7.66
C PRO A 518 -13.97 -15.66 -6.82
N PHE A 519 -14.20 -14.40 -7.20
CA PHE A 519 -13.78 -13.22 -6.43
C PHE A 519 -14.70 -12.95 -5.23
N GLY A 520 -15.88 -13.56 -5.18
CA GLY A 520 -16.85 -13.31 -4.11
C GLY A 520 -17.40 -11.89 -4.18
N THR A 521 -17.72 -11.30 -3.03
CA THR A 521 -18.11 -9.88 -2.94
C THR A 521 -16.96 -9.11 -2.32
N LEU A 522 -16.51 -8.06 -2.99
CA LEU A 522 -15.41 -7.19 -2.57
C LEU A 522 -15.89 -5.75 -2.49
N ASP A 523 -15.28 -4.94 -1.64
CA ASP A 523 -15.45 -3.49 -1.72
C ASP A 523 -14.55 -2.93 -2.84
N ALA A 524 -14.97 -1.83 -3.48
CA ALA A 524 -14.20 -1.19 -4.56
C ALA A 524 -12.76 -0.87 -4.14
N ASN A 525 -12.57 -0.45 -2.89
CA ASN A 525 -11.26 -0.17 -2.30
C ASN A 525 -10.39 -1.43 -2.04
N ASP A 526 -10.92 -2.64 -2.15
CA ASP A 526 -10.14 -3.88 -1.99
C ASP A 526 -9.73 -4.51 -3.33
N LEU A 527 -10.40 -4.14 -4.43
CA LEU A 527 -10.19 -4.77 -5.74
C LEU A 527 -8.75 -4.66 -6.22
N GLY A 528 -8.12 -3.49 -6.09
CA GLY A 528 -6.73 -3.31 -6.50
C GLY A 528 -5.76 -4.24 -5.75
N ALA A 529 -5.95 -4.37 -4.43
CA ALA A 529 -5.14 -5.28 -3.63
C ALA A 529 -5.41 -6.76 -3.99
N GLU A 530 -6.66 -7.13 -4.26
CA GLU A 530 -7.01 -8.49 -4.66
C GLU A 530 -6.38 -8.88 -6.01
N ILE A 531 -6.37 -7.95 -6.99
CA ILE A 531 -5.71 -8.17 -8.29
C ILE A 531 -4.23 -8.48 -8.09
N LEU A 532 -3.51 -7.66 -7.31
CA LEU A 532 -2.08 -7.90 -7.04
C LEU A 532 -1.84 -9.20 -6.27
N ALA A 533 -2.72 -9.54 -5.32
CA ALA A 533 -2.62 -10.77 -4.54
C ALA A 533 -2.72 -12.03 -5.41
N ARG A 534 -3.71 -12.06 -6.31
CA ARG A 534 -3.92 -13.18 -7.23
C ARG A 534 -2.85 -13.28 -8.31
N LEU A 535 -2.26 -12.14 -8.69
CA LEU A 535 -1.10 -12.08 -9.56
C LEU A 535 0.19 -12.54 -8.87
N GLY A 536 0.22 -12.78 -7.56
CA GLY A 536 1.45 -13.11 -6.84
C GLY A 536 2.44 -11.95 -6.74
N ILE A 537 1.97 -10.71 -6.95
CA ILE A 537 2.80 -9.51 -6.90
C ILE A 537 3.04 -9.16 -5.43
N ALA A 538 4.11 -9.70 -4.85
CA ALA A 538 4.57 -9.35 -3.51
C ALA A 538 5.24 -7.96 -3.53
N ASP A 539 4.50 -6.93 -3.12
CA ASP A 539 5.02 -5.59 -2.89
C ASP A 539 4.41 -5.03 -1.62
N GLU A 540 5.21 -4.99 -0.55
CA GLU A 540 4.79 -4.50 0.76
C GLU A 540 4.28 -3.06 0.70
N ALA A 541 4.87 -2.23 -0.17
CA ALA A 541 4.44 -0.85 -0.37
C ALA A 541 3.08 -0.79 -1.08
N ALA A 542 2.89 -1.60 -2.12
CA ALA A 542 1.63 -1.70 -2.85
C ALA A 542 0.50 -2.24 -1.99
N PHE A 543 0.72 -3.34 -1.28
CA PHE A 543 -0.29 -3.90 -0.38
C PHE A 543 -0.54 -3.00 0.80
N GLY A 544 0.50 -2.39 1.39
CA GLY A 544 0.34 -1.46 2.50
C GLY A 544 -0.55 -0.29 2.10
N ALA A 545 -0.33 0.27 0.90
CA ALA A 545 -1.15 1.35 0.39
C ALA A 545 -2.58 0.92 0.04
N LEU A 546 -2.74 -0.16 -0.74
CA LEU A 546 -4.04 -0.60 -1.23
C LEU A 546 -4.90 -1.29 -0.16
N ARG A 547 -4.29 -1.81 0.92
CA ARG A 547 -5.00 -2.43 2.05
C ARG A 547 -5.08 -1.52 3.27
N ALA A 548 -4.66 -0.26 3.15
CA ALA A 548 -4.81 0.72 4.21
C ALA A 548 -6.28 0.88 4.67
N CYS A 549 -7.24 0.57 3.79
CA CYS A 549 -8.66 0.44 4.14
C CYS A 549 -8.93 -0.56 5.27
N ARG A 550 -8.16 -1.63 5.42
CA ARG A 550 -8.40 -2.68 6.42
C ARG A 550 -8.02 -2.26 7.84
N MET A 551 -7.35 -1.11 7.98
CA MET A 551 -7.03 -0.53 9.28
C MET A 551 -8.29 0.02 9.96
N ALA A 552 -8.18 0.24 11.28
CA ALA A 552 -9.22 0.90 12.06
C ALA A 552 -9.57 2.27 11.47
N PRO A 553 -10.83 2.75 11.59
CA PRO A 553 -11.26 4.01 11.01
C PRO A 553 -10.36 5.21 11.35
N GLU A 554 -9.84 5.29 12.58
CA GLU A 554 -8.93 6.38 12.98
C GLU A 554 -7.59 6.33 12.22
N ASP A 555 -6.98 5.15 12.13
CA ASP A 555 -5.71 4.93 11.42
C ASP A 555 -5.87 5.18 9.91
N ARG A 556 -7.00 4.70 9.34
CA ARG A 556 -7.36 4.90 7.94
C ARG A 556 -7.48 6.39 7.62
N ALA A 557 -8.12 7.18 8.50
CA ALA A 557 -8.24 8.62 8.31
C ALA A 557 -6.87 9.33 8.34
N VAL A 558 -5.96 8.90 9.21
CA VAL A 558 -4.57 9.43 9.24
C VAL A 558 -3.83 9.11 7.95
N TYR A 559 -3.91 7.87 7.46
CA TYR A 559 -3.29 7.45 6.21
C TYR A 559 -3.87 8.20 4.99
N ALA A 560 -5.20 8.25 4.88
CA ALA A 560 -5.90 8.94 3.79
C ALA A 560 -5.54 10.43 3.78
N TYR A 561 -5.55 11.09 4.95
CA TYR A 561 -5.16 12.49 5.06
C TYR A 561 -3.70 12.72 4.64
N ASP A 562 -2.74 11.92 5.12
CA ASP A 562 -1.32 12.14 4.79
C ASP A 562 -1.07 11.95 3.29
N THR A 563 -1.71 10.93 2.71
CA THR A 563 -1.55 10.54 1.31
C THR A 563 -2.18 11.56 0.36
N ILE A 564 -3.38 12.06 0.68
CA ILE A 564 -4.13 12.98 -0.20
C ILE A 564 -3.65 14.43 0.01
N TYR A 565 -3.51 14.88 1.26
CA TYR A 565 -3.31 16.29 1.62
C TYR A 565 -2.00 16.58 2.36
N GLY A 566 -1.44 15.60 3.07
CA GLY A 566 -0.30 15.77 3.96
C GLY A 566 1.04 15.88 3.26
N ALA A 567 2.11 15.48 3.94
CA ALA A 567 3.45 15.51 3.37
C ALA A 567 3.79 14.20 2.62
N GLN A 568 2.84 13.26 2.56
CA GLN A 568 2.98 11.94 1.95
C GLN A 568 4.15 11.15 2.52
N LEU A 569 4.47 11.37 3.79
CA LEU A 569 5.62 10.75 4.41
C LEU A 569 5.39 9.25 4.64
N LEU A 570 4.14 8.85 4.88
CA LEU A 570 3.79 7.43 5.03
C LEU A 570 3.96 6.68 3.71
N THR A 571 3.50 7.25 2.61
CA THR A 571 3.66 6.66 1.29
C THR A 571 5.10 6.74 0.82
N GLN A 572 5.80 7.86 1.00
CA GLN A 572 7.22 7.95 0.65
C GLN A 572 8.09 6.93 1.40
N ASP A 573 7.81 6.67 2.68
CA ASP A 573 8.55 5.68 3.47
C ASP A 573 8.32 4.24 2.95
N LEU A 574 7.09 3.90 2.54
CA LEU A 574 6.81 2.61 1.92
C LEU A 574 7.61 2.39 0.63
N VAL A 575 7.81 3.44 -0.16
CA VAL A 575 8.50 3.36 -1.46
C VAL A 575 10.01 3.46 -1.34
N ALA A 576 10.51 4.00 -0.23
CA ALA A 576 11.92 4.22 -0.03
C ALA A 576 12.72 2.91 -0.16
N THR A 577 13.69 2.94 -1.07
CA THR A 577 14.44 1.76 -1.51
C THR A 577 15.74 1.58 -0.74
N THR A 578 16.24 2.66 -0.14
CA THR A 578 17.43 2.65 0.70
C THR A 578 17.09 2.96 2.15
N GLU A 579 17.90 2.44 3.07
CA GLU A 579 17.77 2.80 4.49
C GLU A 579 18.04 4.29 4.74
N GLY A 580 18.89 4.93 3.92
CA GLY A 580 19.16 6.38 3.98
C GLY A 580 17.95 7.23 3.62
N GLU A 581 17.22 6.88 2.55
CA GLU A 581 15.94 7.53 2.19
C GLU A 581 14.89 7.36 3.28
N ARG A 582 14.73 6.12 3.78
CA ARG A 582 13.82 5.82 4.90
C ARG A 582 14.20 6.63 6.13
N TYR A 583 15.49 6.77 6.42
CA TYR A 583 15.95 7.57 7.55
C TYR A 583 15.65 9.07 7.38
N GLU A 584 15.88 9.65 6.20
CA GLU A 584 15.57 11.06 5.96
C GLU A 584 14.06 11.33 6.09
N LEU A 585 13.23 10.43 5.57
CA LEU A 585 11.77 10.48 5.69
C LEU A 585 11.31 10.30 7.13
N ASN A 586 11.90 9.34 7.84
CA ASN A 586 11.73 9.16 9.27
C ASN A 586 12.11 10.44 10.02
N SER A 587 13.26 11.07 9.74
CA SER A 587 13.64 12.33 10.40
C SER A 587 12.62 13.46 10.18
N LYS A 588 11.94 13.49 9.01
CA LYS A 588 10.83 14.41 8.72
C LYS A 588 9.52 14.00 9.43
N LEU A 589 9.24 12.69 9.54
CA LEU A 589 8.12 12.12 10.29
C LEU A 589 8.26 12.40 11.79
N TYR A 590 9.45 12.21 12.36
CA TYR A 590 9.79 12.42 13.76
C TYR A 590 10.08 13.90 14.07
N GLY A 591 10.30 14.76 13.07
CA GLY A 591 10.74 16.15 13.17
C GLY A 591 9.81 17.16 13.86
N ARG A 592 8.74 16.71 14.53
CA ARG A 592 7.98 17.51 15.52
C ARG A 592 8.24 17.11 16.97
N TYR A 593 9.04 16.09 17.21
CA TYR A 593 9.56 15.78 18.54
C TYR A 593 10.90 16.48 18.76
N ASN A 594 11.16 16.86 20.02
CA ASN A 594 12.19 17.76 20.52
C ASN A 594 13.61 17.50 19.93
N THR A 595 14.46 18.53 19.89
CA THR A 595 15.85 18.51 19.34
C THR A 595 16.67 17.30 19.79
N SER A 596 16.47 16.85 21.04
CA SER A 596 17.10 15.66 21.64
C SER A 596 16.81 14.36 20.87
N SER A 597 15.60 14.14 20.35
CA SER A 597 15.24 12.91 19.62
C SER A 597 16.00 12.79 18.30
N ARG A 598 16.15 13.91 17.58
CA ARG A 598 16.89 13.95 16.31
C ARG A 598 18.38 13.65 16.51
N GLN A 599 18.96 14.11 17.62
CA GLN A 599 20.34 13.82 17.96
C GLN A 599 20.53 12.34 18.35
N ILE A 600 19.56 11.72 19.02
CA ILE A 600 19.59 10.29 19.38
C ILE A 600 19.49 9.40 18.13
N ASP A 601 18.63 9.73 17.17
CA ASP A 601 18.54 8.99 15.92
C ASP A 601 19.82 9.12 15.09
N THR A 602 20.47 10.29 15.16
CA THR A 602 21.77 10.52 14.50
C THR A 602 22.88 9.69 15.16
N LEU A 603 22.85 9.49 16.49
CA LEU A 603 23.75 8.56 17.16
C LEU A 603 23.58 7.13 16.64
N PHE A 604 22.34 6.66 16.42
CA PHE A 604 22.12 5.32 15.89
C PHE A 604 22.76 5.14 14.50
N LEU A 605 22.61 6.12 13.61
CA LEU A 605 23.25 6.08 12.28
C LEU A 605 24.77 6.08 12.35
N LEU A 606 25.36 6.99 13.13
CA LEU A 606 26.82 7.09 13.22
C LEU A 606 27.43 5.79 13.77
N MET A 607 26.71 5.10 14.66
CA MET A 607 27.09 3.78 15.13
C MET A 607 27.03 2.72 14.02
N LYS A 608 25.96 2.72 13.20
CA LYS A 608 25.78 1.75 12.09
C LYS A 608 26.76 1.98 10.94
N GLU A 609 27.08 3.23 10.62
CA GLU A 609 28.02 3.62 9.56
C GLU A 609 29.49 3.49 9.98
N GLY A 610 29.78 3.09 11.23
CA GLY A 610 31.14 3.03 11.77
C GLY A 610 31.81 4.40 11.95
N ARG A 611 31.02 5.49 11.91
CA ARG A 611 31.49 6.88 12.04
C ARG A 611 31.63 7.26 13.50
N TYR A 612 32.59 6.60 14.12
CA TYR A 612 32.68 6.49 15.55
C TYR A 612 33.09 7.80 16.24
N ASP A 613 33.97 8.61 15.66
CA ASP A 613 34.41 9.88 16.26
C ASP A 613 33.26 10.91 16.33
N GLU A 614 32.44 10.96 15.29
CA GLU A 614 31.28 11.85 15.21
C GLU A 614 30.18 11.42 16.20
N PHE A 615 30.02 10.11 16.40
CA PHE A 615 29.11 9.58 17.41
C PHE A 615 29.51 10.06 18.82
N ASP A 616 30.79 9.93 19.18
CA ASP A 616 31.26 10.31 20.52
C ASP A 616 31.14 11.82 20.73
N ALA A 617 31.48 12.63 19.71
CA ALA A 617 31.32 14.07 19.74
C ALA A 617 29.85 14.49 19.94
N LEU A 618 28.91 13.86 19.22
CA LEU A 618 27.49 14.15 19.35
C LEU A 618 26.94 13.70 20.72
N TYR A 619 27.32 12.52 21.20
CA TYR A 619 26.86 11.99 22.49
C TYR A 619 27.32 12.87 23.67
N ALA A 620 28.50 13.48 23.57
CA ALA A 620 29.02 14.41 24.57
C ALA A 620 28.18 15.70 24.68
N THR A 621 27.48 16.11 23.62
CA THR A 621 26.64 17.34 23.60
C THR A 621 25.23 17.15 24.18
N LEU A 622 24.81 15.91 24.46
CA LEU A 622 23.46 15.63 24.96
C LEU A 622 23.30 16.00 26.45
N PRO A 623 22.24 16.76 26.82
CA PRO A 623 22.02 17.21 28.20
C PRO A 623 21.60 16.04 29.09
N LYS A 624 22.45 15.56 30.00
CA LYS A 624 22.35 14.26 30.70
C LYS A 624 21.14 14.06 31.65
N ASP A 625 20.27 15.07 31.79
CA ASP A 625 19.15 15.09 32.74
C ASP A 625 17.76 14.88 32.09
N ASP A 626 17.69 14.64 30.77
CA ASP A 626 16.45 14.46 30.00
C ASP A 626 15.95 13.00 30.02
N VAL A 627 14.65 12.80 30.24
CA VAL A 627 13.97 11.48 30.27
C VAL A 627 14.11 10.71 28.95
N LEU A 628 14.39 11.40 27.83
CA LEU A 628 14.62 10.79 26.51
C LEU A 628 16.01 10.12 26.35
N ILE A 629 16.92 10.23 27.33
CA ILE A 629 18.33 9.79 27.20
C ILE A 629 18.54 8.29 27.32
N GLY A 630 17.57 7.52 27.83
CA GLY A 630 17.73 6.06 27.96
C GLY A 630 18.20 5.41 26.65
N ARG A 631 17.68 5.86 25.50
CA ARG A 631 18.08 5.35 24.18
C ARG A 631 19.49 5.81 23.76
N ALA A 632 19.91 7.02 24.12
CA ALA A 632 21.27 7.51 23.86
C ALA A 632 22.30 6.74 24.70
N GLN A 633 22.00 6.53 25.98
CA GLN A 633 22.82 5.77 26.92
C GLN A 633 22.96 4.32 26.49
N LEU A 634 21.87 3.72 25.98
CA LEU A 634 21.89 2.39 25.40
C LEU A 634 22.87 2.28 24.23
N LEU A 635 22.78 3.20 23.25
CA LEU A 635 23.66 3.20 22.07
C LEU A 635 25.13 3.41 22.48
N TRP A 636 25.37 4.33 23.41
CA TRP A 636 26.72 4.56 23.92
C TRP A 636 27.26 3.34 24.66
N ALA A 637 26.46 2.71 25.53
CA ALA A 637 26.87 1.52 26.27
C ALA A 637 27.12 0.31 25.34
N ALA A 638 26.27 0.12 24.32
CA ALA A 638 26.44 -0.91 23.29
C ALA A 638 27.79 -0.76 22.58
N ARG A 639 28.13 0.48 22.17
CA ARG A 639 29.42 0.79 21.57
C ARG A 639 30.60 0.57 22.52
N GLN A 640 30.49 1.00 23.78
CA GLN A 640 31.58 0.76 24.75
C GLN A 640 31.82 -0.74 24.96
N ILE A 641 30.74 -1.54 24.97
CA ILE A 641 30.82 -3.01 24.99
C ILE A 641 31.54 -3.55 23.75
N ASP A 642 31.23 -3.04 22.55
CA ASP A 642 31.90 -3.46 21.31
C ASP A 642 33.41 -3.10 21.31
N LEU A 643 33.79 -2.05 22.04
CA LEU A 643 35.19 -1.67 22.31
C LEU A 643 35.84 -2.48 23.45
N GLY A 644 35.12 -3.44 24.04
CA GLY A 644 35.61 -4.28 25.13
C GLY A 644 35.66 -3.60 26.50
N ARG A 645 35.03 -2.44 26.67
CA ARG A 645 34.96 -1.77 27.98
C ARG A 645 33.97 -2.47 28.90
N THR A 646 34.39 -2.63 30.16
CA THR A 646 33.58 -3.27 31.20
C THR A 646 33.60 -2.51 32.51
N ASP A 647 33.68 -1.19 32.49
CA ASP A 647 33.73 -0.35 33.69
C ASP A 647 32.34 0.05 34.23
N ASP A 648 32.32 0.63 35.43
CA ASP A 648 31.08 0.96 36.16
C ASP A 648 30.23 2.03 35.44
N GLU A 649 30.84 2.85 34.59
CA GLU A 649 30.12 3.85 33.78
C GLU A 649 29.20 3.18 32.76
N VAL A 650 29.68 2.11 32.11
CA VAL A 650 28.90 1.28 31.18
C VAL A 650 27.80 0.54 31.92
N VAL A 651 28.08 0.01 33.12
CA VAL A 651 27.08 -0.64 33.97
C VAL A 651 25.98 0.35 34.35
N GLN A 652 26.34 1.55 34.80
CA GLN A 652 25.38 2.55 35.23
C GLN A 652 24.51 3.05 34.07
N ALA A 653 25.09 3.22 32.88
CA ALA A 653 24.32 3.56 31.68
C ALA A 653 23.26 2.49 31.38
N LEU A 654 23.59 1.20 31.49
CA LEU A 654 22.63 0.11 31.30
C LEU A 654 21.59 0.02 32.41
N VAL A 655 21.97 0.27 33.68
CA VAL A 655 21.02 0.33 34.80
C VAL A 655 19.99 1.44 34.58
N ASN A 656 20.41 2.60 34.09
CA ASN A 656 19.50 3.71 33.77
C ASN A 656 18.52 3.34 32.64
N VAL A 657 18.99 2.59 31.62
CA VAL A 657 18.13 2.10 30.52
C VAL A 657 17.11 1.07 31.04
N ILE A 658 17.53 0.19 31.95
CA ILE A 658 16.68 -0.83 32.57
C ILE A 658 15.57 -0.20 33.44
N ALA A 659 15.80 1.00 33.98
CA ALA A 659 14.78 1.74 34.72
C ALA A 659 13.76 2.46 33.81
N SER A 660 13.89 2.36 32.48
CA SER A 660 13.01 3.03 31.50
C SER A 660 11.77 2.20 31.12
N PRO A 661 10.76 2.78 30.42
CA PRO A 661 9.54 2.08 30.01
C PRO A 661 9.75 0.89 29.06
N ASP A 662 10.90 0.80 28.38
CA ASP A 662 11.26 -0.32 27.50
C ASP A 662 12.65 -0.87 27.90
N PRO A 663 12.72 -1.72 28.94
CA PRO A 663 13.98 -2.12 29.55
C PRO A 663 14.67 -3.28 28.81
N PHE A 664 14.06 -3.84 27.77
CA PHE A 664 14.54 -5.03 27.06
C PHE A 664 16.00 -4.89 26.63
N TRP A 665 16.33 -3.82 25.92
CA TRP A 665 17.67 -3.60 25.38
C TRP A 665 18.72 -3.34 26.46
N GLY A 666 18.32 -2.77 27.60
CA GLY A 666 19.19 -2.60 28.75
C GLY A 666 19.63 -3.95 29.32
N TYR A 667 18.69 -4.87 29.53
CA TYR A 667 18.99 -6.24 29.96
C TYR A 667 19.82 -7.01 28.92
N PHE A 668 19.50 -6.88 27.63
CA PHE A 668 20.25 -7.54 26.55
C PHE A 668 21.72 -7.14 26.52
N HIS A 669 22.03 -5.83 26.54
CA HIS A 669 23.43 -5.38 26.52
C HIS A 669 24.14 -5.62 27.85
N ARG A 670 23.42 -5.68 28.99
CA ARG A 670 24.02 -6.08 30.27
C ARG A 670 24.36 -7.57 30.31
N ALA A 671 23.58 -8.42 29.66
CA ALA A 671 23.94 -9.82 29.44
C ALA A 671 25.21 -9.94 28.58
N ARG A 672 25.35 -9.15 27.50
CA ARG A 672 26.60 -9.10 26.70
C ARG A 672 27.81 -8.65 27.54
N LEU A 673 27.63 -7.63 28.38
CA LEU A 673 28.66 -7.14 29.30
C LEU A 673 29.10 -8.22 30.30
N ASN A 674 28.14 -8.90 30.93
CA ASN A 674 28.41 -9.95 31.91
C ASN A 674 29.04 -11.19 31.27
N LEU A 675 28.74 -11.47 30.01
CA LEU A 675 29.40 -12.51 29.23
C LEU A 675 30.89 -12.21 29.04
N MET A 676 31.25 -10.96 28.71
CA MET A 676 32.66 -10.55 28.61
C MET A 676 33.40 -10.61 29.94
N ARG A 677 32.70 -10.41 31.06
CA ARG A 677 33.26 -10.53 32.41
C ARG A 677 33.33 -11.98 32.91
N GLY A 678 32.78 -12.94 32.17
CA GLY A 678 32.67 -14.33 32.61
C GLY A 678 31.69 -14.56 33.77
N ASP A 679 30.80 -13.60 34.07
CA ASP A 679 29.77 -13.75 35.12
C ASP A 679 28.51 -14.38 34.53
N TYR A 680 28.61 -15.68 34.34
CA TYR A 680 27.60 -16.49 33.67
C TYR A 680 26.27 -16.57 34.43
N ALA A 681 26.27 -16.42 35.76
CA ALA A 681 25.05 -16.36 36.56
C ALA A 681 24.28 -15.05 36.29
N ALA A 682 25.00 -13.92 36.22
CA ALA A 682 24.41 -12.63 35.89
C ALA A 682 23.89 -12.59 34.43
N VAL A 683 24.60 -13.23 33.48
CA VAL A 683 24.10 -13.41 32.10
C VAL A 683 22.75 -14.10 32.11
N SER A 684 22.61 -15.23 32.80
CA SER A 684 21.34 -15.97 32.82
C SER A 684 20.19 -15.15 33.46
N ALA A 685 20.49 -14.34 34.49
CA ALA A 685 19.49 -13.50 35.14
C ALA A 685 19.02 -12.36 34.24
N ASP A 686 19.95 -11.69 33.55
CA ASP A 686 19.63 -10.58 32.64
C ASP A 686 18.82 -11.03 31.44
N VAL A 687 19.13 -12.18 30.85
CA VAL A 687 18.35 -12.67 29.72
C VAL A 687 16.95 -13.13 30.15
N ALA A 688 16.80 -13.70 31.35
CA ALA A 688 15.48 -14.01 31.91
C ALA A 688 14.65 -12.73 32.16
N ALA A 689 15.28 -11.67 32.68
CA ALA A 689 14.64 -10.38 32.89
C ALA A 689 14.25 -9.70 31.57
N ALA A 690 15.10 -9.80 30.53
CA ALA A 690 14.76 -9.34 29.17
C ALA A 690 13.52 -10.05 28.63
N HIS A 691 13.42 -11.36 28.79
CA HIS A 691 12.26 -12.15 28.34
C HIS A 691 10.94 -11.72 29.00
N ALA A 692 10.96 -11.44 30.31
CA ALA A 692 9.78 -11.04 31.07
C ALA A 692 9.14 -9.71 30.61
N THR A 693 9.84 -8.92 29.78
CA THR A 693 9.34 -7.63 29.26
C THR A 693 8.27 -7.77 28.17
N GLY A 694 8.06 -8.95 27.60
CA GLY A 694 6.97 -9.22 26.66
C GLY A 694 7.21 -8.78 25.21
N SER A 695 8.40 -8.27 24.86
CA SER A 695 8.80 -7.87 23.48
C SER A 695 9.27 -9.06 22.62
N GLY A 696 8.68 -10.25 22.82
CA GLY A 696 9.19 -11.54 22.34
C GLY A 696 9.14 -11.76 20.82
N GLU A 697 10.09 -11.17 20.09
CA GLU A 697 10.47 -11.62 18.75
C GLU A 697 11.30 -12.92 18.82
N SER A 698 11.15 -13.80 17.82
CA SER A 698 11.86 -15.09 17.71
C SER A 698 13.39 -14.94 17.79
N SER A 699 13.94 -13.82 17.33
CA SER A 699 15.36 -13.45 17.40
C SER A 699 15.90 -13.40 18.83
N ASN A 700 15.08 -12.96 19.80
CA ASN A 700 15.46 -12.78 21.20
C ASN A 700 15.56 -14.11 21.94
N LEU A 701 14.64 -15.04 21.63
CA LEU A 701 14.65 -16.40 22.15
C LEU A 701 15.84 -17.21 21.57
N VAL A 702 16.24 -16.94 20.32
CA VAL A 702 17.47 -17.51 19.74
C VAL A 702 18.73 -17.03 20.46
N ALA A 703 18.82 -15.74 20.78
CA ALA A 703 19.94 -15.19 21.54
C ALA A 703 20.02 -15.81 22.94
N LEU A 704 18.88 -15.96 23.64
CA LEU A 704 18.81 -16.64 24.94
C LEU A 704 19.26 -18.10 24.87
N GLY A 705 18.82 -18.84 23.85
CA GLY A 705 19.28 -20.21 23.61
C GLY A 705 20.80 -20.28 23.43
N LYS A 706 21.37 -19.45 22.54
CA LYS A 706 22.82 -19.36 22.30
C LYS A 706 23.61 -19.04 23.56
N SER A 707 23.15 -18.08 24.36
CA SER A 707 23.81 -17.70 25.60
C SER A 707 23.82 -18.85 26.59
N ARG A 708 22.69 -19.52 26.83
CA ARG A 708 22.63 -20.67 27.75
C ARG A 708 23.54 -21.83 27.32
N PHE A 709 23.65 -22.07 26.02
CA PHE A 709 24.59 -23.06 25.49
C PHE A 709 26.05 -22.70 25.73
N ALA A 710 26.43 -21.43 25.54
CA ALA A 710 27.77 -20.97 25.89
C ALA A 710 28.11 -21.18 27.38
N LEU A 711 27.10 -21.32 28.26
CA LEU A 711 27.26 -21.62 29.68
C LEU A 711 27.27 -23.11 30.01
N ASN A 712 27.20 -24.00 29.01
CA ASN A 712 26.96 -25.44 29.18
C ASN A 712 25.62 -25.77 29.87
N ASP A 713 24.64 -24.85 29.91
CA ASP A 713 23.25 -25.12 30.34
C ASP A 713 22.44 -25.67 29.16
N PHE A 714 22.80 -26.87 28.71
CA PHE A 714 22.16 -27.51 27.57
C PHE A 714 20.65 -27.75 27.77
N PRO A 715 20.17 -28.25 28.93
CA PRO A 715 18.74 -28.43 29.16
C PRO A 715 17.95 -27.12 29.18
N GLY A 716 18.51 -26.06 29.78
CA GLY A 716 17.88 -24.75 29.80
C GLY A 716 17.90 -24.05 28.44
N ALA A 717 18.94 -24.27 27.63
CA ALA A 717 19.01 -23.76 26.26
C ALA A 717 17.94 -24.42 25.37
N LEU A 718 17.80 -25.74 25.46
CA LEU A 718 16.79 -26.50 24.72
C LEU A 718 15.36 -26.12 25.13
N ALA A 719 15.08 -25.94 26.42
CA ALA A 719 13.77 -25.53 26.90
C ALA A 719 13.28 -24.18 26.31
N VAL A 720 14.21 -23.31 25.92
CA VAL A 720 13.91 -22.01 25.29
C VAL A 720 13.70 -22.15 23.79
N LEU A 721 14.48 -23.00 23.13
CA LEU A 721 14.48 -23.15 21.67
C LEU A 721 13.45 -24.18 21.18
N ASP A 722 13.10 -25.18 21.99
CA ASP A 722 12.12 -26.23 21.66
C ASP A 722 10.76 -25.66 21.22
N PRO A 723 10.16 -24.67 21.91
CA PRO A 723 8.89 -24.10 21.48
C PRO A 723 8.96 -23.42 20.11
N LEU A 724 10.07 -22.74 19.79
CA LEU A 724 10.27 -22.06 18.51
C LEU A 724 10.32 -23.04 17.35
N VAL A 725 11.10 -24.12 17.51
CA VAL A 725 11.26 -25.15 16.48
C VAL A 725 9.97 -25.98 16.33
N ASN A 726 9.30 -26.31 17.44
CA ASN A 726 8.06 -27.09 17.44
C ASN A 726 6.83 -26.31 16.93
N ALA A 727 6.84 -24.97 17.01
CA ALA A 727 5.80 -24.12 16.44
C ALA A 727 5.86 -24.04 14.89
N GLY A 728 6.86 -24.66 14.25
CA GLY A 728 7.03 -24.63 12.81
C GLY A 728 7.53 -23.29 12.28
N GLU A 729 8.12 -22.44 13.13
CA GLU A 729 8.70 -21.18 12.70
C GLU A 729 9.86 -21.44 11.73
N ARG A 730 9.74 -20.88 10.51
CA ARG A 730 10.80 -20.89 9.49
C ARG A 730 11.90 -19.89 9.84
N ASN A 731 12.53 -20.04 11.00
CA ASN A 731 13.68 -19.25 11.42
C ASN A 731 14.96 -20.10 11.24
N PRO A 732 15.74 -19.90 10.16
CA PRO A 732 16.91 -20.73 9.88
C PRO A 732 17.97 -20.68 10.97
N GLY A 733 18.16 -19.52 11.61
CA GLY A 733 19.14 -19.34 12.69
C GLY A 733 18.76 -20.08 13.97
N ALA A 734 17.47 -20.09 14.33
CA ALA A 734 16.95 -20.85 15.46
C ALA A 734 17.13 -22.36 15.25
N ASN A 735 16.72 -22.83 14.07
CA ASN A 735 16.77 -24.24 13.68
C ASN A 735 18.21 -24.76 13.62
N LEU A 736 19.14 -23.98 13.08
CA LEU A 736 20.56 -24.33 13.01
C LEU A 736 21.17 -24.54 14.41
N VAL A 737 20.95 -23.56 15.29
CA VAL A 737 21.49 -23.57 16.65
C VAL A 737 20.88 -24.71 17.45
N TRP A 738 19.55 -24.87 17.41
CA TRP A 738 18.87 -25.96 18.08
C TRP A 738 19.37 -27.33 17.61
N ALA A 739 19.51 -27.53 16.29
CA ALA A 739 20.01 -28.79 15.73
C ALA A 739 21.45 -29.08 16.17
N ALA A 740 22.33 -28.08 16.14
CA ALA A 740 23.70 -28.20 16.63
C ALA A 740 23.75 -28.67 18.09
N MET A 741 22.92 -28.07 18.96
CA MET A 741 22.85 -28.43 20.37
C MET A 741 22.37 -29.87 20.58
N GLN A 742 21.32 -30.29 19.84
CA GLN A 742 20.79 -31.65 19.93
C GLN A 742 21.87 -32.69 19.53
N ILE A 743 22.67 -32.39 18.49
CA ILE A 743 23.79 -33.25 18.07
C ILE A 743 24.88 -33.31 19.15
N ASP A 744 25.23 -32.18 19.76
CA ASP A 744 26.28 -32.11 20.80
C ASP A 744 25.91 -32.90 22.07
N VAL A 745 24.62 -32.96 22.43
CA VAL A 745 24.13 -33.82 23.52
C VAL A 745 23.86 -35.27 23.10
N GLY A 746 24.24 -35.64 21.87
CA GLY A 746 24.19 -37.02 21.35
C GLY A 746 22.83 -37.46 20.81
N ARG A 747 21.88 -36.55 20.58
CA ARG A 747 20.59 -36.90 19.96
C ARG A 747 20.72 -36.98 18.44
N THR A 748 19.94 -37.89 17.86
CA THR A 748 19.96 -38.15 16.43
C THR A 748 18.55 -38.36 15.87
N ASP A 749 17.55 -37.63 16.38
CA ASP A 749 16.14 -37.80 16.01
C ASP A 749 15.78 -37.12 14.67
N ALA A 750 14.69 -37.56 14.02
CA ALA A 750 14.25 -37.05 12.71
C ALA A 750 13.90 -35.55 12.71
N ALA A 751 13.54 -34.98 13.87
CA ALA A 751 13.29 -33.55 14.01
C ALA A 751 14.54 -32.70 13.70
N ILE A 752 15.73 -33.26 13.91
CA ILE A 752 17.02 -32.59 13.61
C ILE A 752 17.20 -32.47 12.09
N ASP A 753 16.80 -33.47 11.31
CA ASP A 753 16.83 -33.39 9.84
C ASP A 753 15.92 -32.26 9.33
N THR A 754 14.70 -32.15 9.86
CA THR A 754 13.74 -31.09 9.49
C THR A 754 14.30 -29.70 9.81
N ALA A 755 14.90 -29.53 10.99
CA ALA A 755 15.50 -28.26 11.40
C ALA A 755 16.69 -27.88 10.49
N LEU A 756 17.58 -28.83 10.19
CA LEU A 756 18.72 -28.60 9.31
C LEU A 756 18.30 -28.33 7.86
N ASN A 757 17.25 -28.99 7.36
CA ASN A 757 16.70 -28.69 6.03
C ASN A 757 16.10 -27.29 5.96
N CYS A 758 15.43 -26.83 7.03
CA CYS A 758 14.96 -25.45 7.11
C CYS A 758 16.14 -24.46 7.17
N ALA A 759 17.20 -24.80 7.90
CA ALA A 759 18.40 -23.96 7.99
C ALA A 759 19.16 -23.86 6.66
N ALA A 760 19.15 -24.93 5.86
CA ALA A 760 19.80 -24.98 4.54
C ALA A 760 19.09 -24.13 3.46
N ALA A 761 17.89 -23.62 3.73
CA ALA A 761 17.19 -22.66 2.86
C ALA A 761 17.65 -21.20 3.07
N ALA A 762 18.55 -20.93 4.02
CA ALA A 762 19.07 -19.59 4.30
C ALA A 762 20.17 -19.14 3.30
N PRO A 763 20.45 -17.83 3.22
CA PRO A 763 21.53 -17.29 2.37
C PRO A 763 22.92 -17.86 2.66
N GLU A 764 23.17 -18.33 3.89
CA GLU A 764 24.43 -18.97 4.30
C GLU A 764 24.20 -20.41 4.79
N PRO A 765 23.94 -21.38 3.88
CA PRO A 765 23.51 -22.72 4.25
C PRO A 765 24.66 -23.63 4.72
N PHE A 766 25.91 -23.16 4.65
CA PHE A 766 27.10 -23.97 4.94
C PHE A 766 27.03 -24.65 6.31
N TRP A 767 26.72 -23.88 7.35
CA TRP A 767 26.65 -24.40 8.71
C TRP A 767 25.56 -25.46 8.89
N ALA A 768 24.47 -25.37 8.13
CA ALA A 768 23.44 -26.40 8.10
C ALA A 768 24.01 -27.71 7.54
N TYR A 769 24.73 -27.66 6.41
CA TYR A 769 25.41 -28.84 5.85
C TYR A 769 26.48 -29.40 6.78
N TYR A 770 27.24 -28.55 7.46
CA TYR A 770 28.24 -28.96 8.46
C TYR A 770 27.60 -29.81 9.57
N HIS A 771 26.54 -29.32 10.20
CA HIS A 771 25.84 -30.08 11.25
C HIS A 771 25.09 -31.29 10.71
N HIS A 772 24.60 -31.25 9.47
CA HIS A 772 23.98 -32.40 8.81
C HIS A 772 25.00 -33.53 8.59
N LEU A 773 26.24 -33.22 8.19
CA LEU A 773 27.32 -34.20 8.10
C LEU A 773 27.67 -34.80 9.47
N ARG A 774 27.74 -33.98 10.53
CA ARG A 774 27.96 -34.47 11.91
C ARG A 774 26.87 -35.46 12.34
N LEU A 775 25.61 -35.12 12.07
CA LEU A 775 24.45 -35.97 12.38
C LEU A 775 24.52 -37.31 11.62
N LEU A 776 24.80 -37.27 10.32
CA LEU A 776 24.83 -38.47 9.49
C LEU A 776 26.02 -39.39 9.82
N LEU A 777 27.17 -38.80 10.17
CA LEU A 777 28.32 -39.55 10.67
C LEU A 777 28.01 -40.24 12.01
N ALA A 778 27.31 -39.55 12.93
CA ALA A 778 26.85 -40.15 14.19
C ALA A 778 25.88 -41.32 13.96
N ARG A 779 25.07 -41.26 12.89
CA ARG A 779 24.14 -42.33 12.48
C ARG A 779 24.77 -43.42 11.59
N GLN A 780 26.02 -43.26 11.16
CA GLN A 780 26.67 -44.13 10.16
C GLN A 780 25.91 -44.22 8.82
N ASP A 781 25.20 -43.15 8.41
CA ASP A 781 24.47 -43.09 7.13
C ASP A 781 25.39 -42.65 5.98
N HIS A 782 26.21 -43.58 5.50
CA HIS A 782 27.22 -43.31 4.48
C HIS A 782 26.65 -42.87 3.12
N ALA A 783 25.39 -43.17 2.82
CA ALA A 783 24.74 -42.79 1.56
C ALA A 783 24.43 -41.29 1.55
N ARG A 784 23.74 -40.78 2.58
CA ARG A 784 23.42 -39.35 2.69
C ARG A 784 24.66 -38.49 2.96
N VAL A 785 25.70 -39.03 3.62
CA VAL A 785 26.98 -38.29 3.78
C VAL A 785 27.55 -37.85 2.42
N ARG A 786 27.45 -38.70 1.38
CA ARG A 786 27.94 -38.34 0.03
C ARG A 786 27.13 -37.23 -0.60
N GLU A 787 25.80 -37.30 -0.51
CA GLU A 787 24.89 -36.30 -1.08
C GLU A 787 25.10 -34.92 -0.46
N ILE A 788 25.11 -34.85 0.88
CA ILE A 788 25.29 -33.59 1.61
C ILE A 788 26.70 -33.01 1.40
N ALA A 789 27.73 -33.86 1.36
CA ALA A 789 29.09 -33.42 1.08
C ALA A 789 29.22 -32.79 -0.31
N ALA A 790 28.54 -33.35 -1.33
CA ALA A 790 28.53 -32.78 -2.67
C ALA A 790 27.82 -31.42 -2.73
N ALA A 791 26.70 -31.26 -2.00
CA ALA A 791 25.99 -29.98 -1.90
C ALA A 791 26.85 -28.90 -1.21
N ALA A 792 27.53 -29.25 -0.12
CA ALA A 792 28.46 -28.35 0.57
C ALA A 792 29.65 -27.96 -0.33
N ALA A 793 30.19 -28.91 -1.10
CA ALA A 793 31.28 -28.66 -2.03
C ALA A 793 30.91 -27.70 -3.16
N GLN A 794 29.69 -27.79 -3.69
CA GLN A 794 29.21 -26.86 -4.72
C GLN A 794 29.15 -25.42 -4.19
N LEU A 795 28.64 -25.24 -2.97
CA LEU A 795 28.60 -23.93 -2.32
C LEU A 795 30.01 -23.31 -2.15
N LEU A 796 31.01 -24.14 -1.85
CA LEU A 796 32.40 -23.70 -1.74
C LEU A 796 32.97 -23.26 -3.09
N ARG A 797 32.63 -23.94 -4.18
CA ARG A 797 33.04 -23.53 -5.53
C ARG A 797 32.42 -22.21 -5.96
N ASP A 798 31.19 -21.95 -5.55
CA ASP A 798 30.49 -20.69 -5.86
C ASP A 798 31.09 -19.50 -5.05
N ARG A 799 31.70 -19.77 -3.89
CA ARG A 799 32.43 -18.77 -3.09
C ARG A 799 33.87 -18.64 -3.57
N GLN A 800 34.17 -17.61 -4.36
CA GLN A 800 35.50 -17.38 -4.95
C GLN A 800 36.68 -17.29 -3.94
N GLN A 801 36.43 -17.03 -2.64
CA GLN A 801 37.43 -17.10 -1.55
C GLN A 801 36.80 -17.54 -0.22
N PRO A 802 37.06 -18.76 0.29
CA PRO A 802 36.61 -19.19 1.63
C PRO A 802 37.47 -18.56 2.74
N ASP A 803 36.84 -18.16 3.84
CA ASP A 803 37.53 -17.61 5.02
C ASP A 803 38.21 -18.70 5.89
N GLY A 804 39.06 -18.29 6.84
CA GLY A 804 39.82 -19.22 7.69
C GLY A 804 38.96 -20.03 8.67
N GLU A 805 37.81 -19.52 9.09
CA GLU A 805 36.88 -20.23 9.98
C GLU A 805 36.20 -21.38 9.25
N LEU A 806 35.78 -21.13 8.02
CA LEU A 806 35.19 -22.10 7.10
C LEU A 806 36.17 -23.23 6.78
N ILE A 807 37.44 -22.89 6.49
CA ILE A 807 38.50 -23.88 6.25
C ILE A 807 38.71 -24.77 7.48
N SER A 808 38.77 -24.18 8.68
CA SER A 808 38.94 -24.93 9.93
C SER A 808 37.77 -25.89 10.20
N ALA A 809 36.53 -25.41 10.02
CA ALA A 809 35.32 -26.23 10.18
C ALA A 809 35.29 -27.41 9.19
N LEU A 810 35.65 -27.18 7.93
CA LEU A 810 35.76 -28.23 6.91
C LEU A 810 36.79 -29.29 7.29
N MET A 811 37.97 -28.88 7.73
CA MET A 811 39.02 -29.80 8.17
C MET A 811 38.58 -30.67 9.35
N GLY A 812 37.77 -30.12 10.26
CA GLY A 812 37.12 -30.85 11.33
C GLY A 812 36.17 -31.97 10.87
N LEU A 813 35.61 -31.90 9.65
CA LEU A 813 34.73 -32.91 9.08
C LEU A 813 35.41 -33.89 8.14
N VAL A 814 36.34 -33.40 7.31
CA VAL A 814 37.01 -34.22 6.29
C VAL A 814 37.69 -35.43 6.93
N ARG A 815 38.36 -35.24 8.07
CA ARG A 815 39.05 -36.32 8.76
C ARG A 815 38.08 -37.40 9.28
N PRO A 816 36.98 -37.09 9.99
CA PRO A 816 35.93 -38.06 10.30
C PRO A 816 35.33 -38.78 9.08
N VAL A 817 35.03 -38.06 8.00
CA VAL A 817 34.48 -38.63 6.76
C VAL A 817 35.48 -39.60 6.11
N PHE A 818 36.76 -39.23 6.10
CA PHE A 818 37.86 -40.07 5.64
C PHE A 818 38.02 -41.30 6.55
N ILE A 819 38.05 -41.15 7.87
CA ILE A 819 38.18 -42.28 8.80
C ILE A 819 36.99 -43.25 8.67
N ALA A 820 35.78 -42.72 8.44
CA ALA A 820 34.57 -43.51 8.21
C ALA A 820 34.54 -44.27 6.86
N GLY A 821 35.61 -44.25 6.08
CA GLY A 821 35.71 -45.00 4.82
C GLY A 821 35.08 -44.31 3.61
N ASN A 822 34.52 -43.10 3.76
CA ASN A 822 33.76 -42.44 2.70
C ASN A 822 34.66 -41.56 1.81
N ARG A 823 35.52 -42.22 1.04
CA ARG A 823 36.57 -41.58 0.22
C ARG A 823 36.03 -40.55 -0.78
N GLU A 824 34.93 -40.86 -1.47
CA GLU A 824 34.31 -39.94 -2.44
C GLU A 824 33.74 -38.68 -1.78
N ALA A 825 33.13 -38.80 -0.58
CA ALA A 825 32.65 -37.64 0.17
C ALA A 825 33.82 -36.78 0.68
N ALA A 826 34.91 -37.41 1.14
CA ALA A 826 36.11 -36.70 1.55
C ALA A 826 36.74 -35.93 0.38
N LEU A 827 36.81 -36.52 -0.83
CA LEU A 827 37.27 -35.83 -2.03
C LEU A 827 36.39 -34.65 -2.40
N ALA A 828 35.06 -34.82 -2.38
CA ALA A 828 34.13 -33.74 -2.69
C ALA A 828 34.38 -32.49 -1.83
N LEU A 829 34.66 -32.67 -0.54
CA LEU A 829 34.95 -31.56 0.38
C LEU A 829 36.36 -30.96 0.19
N LEU A 830 37.34 -31.78 -0.23
CA LEU A 830 38.75 -31.37 -0.36
C LEU A 830 39.08 -30.70 -1.70
N GLU A 831 38.47 -31.16 -2.81
CA GLU A 831 38.76 -30.67 -4.16
C GLU A 831 38.60 -29.14 -4.31
N PRO A 832 37.51 -28.50 -3.84
CA PRO A 832 37.36 -27.05 -3.95
C PRO A 832 38.48 -26.25 -3.26
N LEU A 833 39.00 -26.75 -2.13
CA LEU A 833 40.05 -26.07 -1.36
C LEU A 833 41.41 -26.15 -2.07
N VAL A 834 41.72 -27.32 -2.63
CA VAL A 834 42.96 -27.55 -3.37
C VAL A 834 42.94 -26.80 -4.70
N GLU A 835 41.81 -26.80 -5.42
CA GLU A 835 41.61 -26.04 -6.67
C GLU A 835 41.76 -24.53 -6.47
N ALA A 836 41.22 -24.01 -5.36
CA ALA A 836 41.32 -22.58 -5.02
C ALA A 836 42.70 -22.17 -4.47
N GLY A 837 43.62 -23.11 -4.23
CA GLY A 837 44.97 -22.83 -3.73
C GLY A 837 45.01 -22.30 -2.28
N VAL A 838 43.94 -22.51 -1.52
CA VAL A 838 43.75 -22.06 -0.12
C VAL A 838 43.83 -23.22 0.87
N SER A 839 44.32 -24.38 0.41
CA SER A 839 44.38 -25.62 1.20
C SER A 839 45.47 -25.55 2.29
N PRO A 840 45.15 -25.80 3.57
CA PRO A 840 46.18 -26.05 4.58
C PRO A 840 46.95 -27.34 4.27
N PRO A 841 48.18 -27.54 4.79
CA PRO A 841 49.01 -28.71 4.49
C PRO A 841 48.32 -30.06 4.74
N GLU A 842 47.48 -30.13 5.78
CA GLU A 842 46.68 -31.32 6.12
C GLU A 842 45.62 -31.63 5.05
N ALA A 843 45.07 -30.60 4.37
CA ALA A 843 44.12 -30.79 3.27
C ALA A 843 44.81 -31.36 2.03
N ASP A 844 45.99 -30.85 1.67
CA ASP A 844 46.81 -31.38 0.57
C ASP A 844 47.17 -32.86 0.82
N LEU A 845 47.57 -33.19 2.06
CA LEU A 845 47.88 -34.55 2.49
C LEU A 845 46.67 -35.49 2.37
N LEU A 846 45.53 -35.12 2.97
CA LEU A 846 44.32 -35.93 2.94
C LEU A 846 43.77 -36.06 1.51
N TRP A 847 43.85 -35.01 0.70
CA TRP A 847 43.42 -35.03 -0.70
C TRP A 847 44.25 -36.02 -1.51
N ALA A 848 45.58 -35.95 -1.39
CA ALA A 848 46.48 -36.87 -2.07
C ALA A 848 46.29 -38.32 -1.59
N ALA A 849 46.19 -38.54 -0.27
CA ALA A 849 45.92 -39.84 0.32
C ALA A 849 44.61 -40.45 -0.21
N THR A 850 43.55 -39.66 -0.25
CA THR A 850 42.23 -40.11 -0.69
C THR A 850 42.20 -40.44 -2.17
N ARG A 851 42.87 -39.64 -3.02
CA ARG A 851 43.01 -39.93 -4.47
C ARG A 851 43.78 -41.21 -4.75
N ILE A 852 44.83 -41.48 -3.97
CA ILE A 852 45.56 -42.74 -4.05
C ILE A 852 44.66 -43.91 -3.65
N ASP A 853 43.87 -43.78 -2.58
CA ASP A 853 42.93 -44.81 -2.11
C ASP A 853 41.85 -45.16 -3.16
N VAL A 854 41.41 -44.19 -3.98
CA VAL A 854 40.42 -44.42 -5.05
C VAL A 854 41.04 -44.63 -6.44
N GLY A 855 42.37 -44.69 -6.55
CA GLY A 855 43.08 -44.92 -7.82
C GLY A 855 43.09 -43.73 -8.81
N ARG A 856 42.76 -42.51 -8.37
CA ARG A 856 42.79 -41.28 -9.21
C ARG A 856 44.15 -40.59 -9.17
N ILE A 857 45.15 -41.24 -9.76
CA ILE A 857 46.55 -40.82 -9.71
C ILE A 857 46.91 -39.95 -10.92
N ASP A 858 47.32 -38.70 -10.68
CA ASP A 858 47.85 -37.76 -11.67
C ASP A 858 49.02 -36.95 -11.08
N ASP A 859 49.61 -36.05 -11.86
CA ASP A 859 50.76 -35.25 -11.43
C ASP A 859 50.41 -34.19 -10.37
N GLY A 860 49.13 -33.85 -10.22
CA GLY A 860 48.64 -33.01 -9.13
C GLY A 860 48.79 -33.67 -7.76
N VAL A 861 48.62 -34.99 -7.66
CA VAL A 861 48.83 -35.77 -6.42
C VAL A 861 50.26 -35.62 -5.92
N LYS A 862 51.25 -35.71 -6.82
CA LYS A 862 52.66 -35.52 -6.45
C LYS A 862 52.93 -34.11 -5.95
N ALA A 863 52.44 -33.10 -6.67
CA ALA A 863 52.63 -31.70 -6.30
C ALA A 863 52.01 -31.35 -4.93
N ALA A 864 50.85 -31.92 -4.60
CA ALA A 864 50.21 -31.76 -3.29
C ALA A 864 51.04 -32.40 -2.16
N LEU A 865 51.56 -33.61 -2.38
CA LEU A 865 52.45 -34.26 -1.41
C LEU A 865 53.76 -33.50 -1.21
N ASP A 866 54.35 -32.96 -2.29
CA ASP A 866 55.57 -32.16 -2.21
C ASP A 866 55.34 -30.86 -1.40
N ARG A 867 54.18 -30.21 -1.56
CA ARG A 867 53.76 -29.07 -0.71
C ARG A 867 53.59 -29.49 0.74
N ALA A 868 52.94 -30.62 1.01
CA ALA A 868 52.74 -31.12 2.37
C ALA A 868 54.07 -31.45 3.07
N VAL A 869 55.05 -32.02 2.35
CA VAL A 869 56.42 -32.25 2.86
C VAL A 869 57.11 -30.94 3.22
N ALA A 870 56.96 -29.89 2.40
CA ALA A 870 57.58 -28.59 2.65
C ALA A 870 57.03 -27.88 3.90
N MET A 871 55.76 -28.14 4.27
CA MET A 871 55.02 -27.33 5.23
C MET A 871 54.82 -27.94 6.63
N GLY A 872 55.16 -29.23 6.88
CA GLY A 872 55.34 -29.71 8.26
C GLY A 872 54.99 -31.17 8.56
N ASP A 873 54.04 -31.82 7.87
CA ASP A 873 53.63 -33.21 8.17
C ASP A 873 54.43 -34.24 7.35
N ARG A 874 55.77 -34.16 7.52
CA ARG A 874 56.75 -34.79 6.62
C ARG A 874 56.64 -36.30 6.54
N PHE A 875 56.36 -36.98 7.66
CA PHE A 875 56.33 -38.44 7.68
C PHE A 875 55.13 -39.00 6.90
N TRP A 876 53.93 -38.49 7.13
CA TRP A 876 52.72 -38.97 6.44
C TRP A 876 52.71 -38.58 4.97
N ALA A 877 53.23 -37.39 4.64
CA ALA A 877 53.39 -36.99 3.24
C ALA A 877 54.35 -37.93 2.49
N LEU A 878 55.48 -38.30 3.10
CA LEU A 878 56.39 -39.31 2.54
C LEU A 878 55.74 -40.68 2.45
N TYR A 879 54.99 -41.12 3.48
CA TYR A 879 54.25 -42.38 3.46
C TYR A 879 53.32 -42.46 2.24
N HIS A 880 52.54 -41.42 1.96
CA HIS A 880 51.65 -41.39 0.79
C HIS A 880 52.40 -41.20 -0.53
N ARG A 881 53.57 -40.53 -0.53
CA ARG A 881 54.43 -40.39 -1.72
C ARG A 881 55.08 -41.73 -2.10
N ILE A 882 55.46 -42.55 -1.13
CA ILE A 882 55.89 -43.94 -1.35
C ILE A 882 54.75 -44.74 -1.99
N ARG A 883 53.52 -44.66 -1.45
CA ARG A 883 52.34 -45.33 -2.04
C ARG A 883 52.10 -44.90 -3.49
N LEU A 884 52.28 -43.62 -3.79
CA LEU A 884 52.18 -43.07 -5.14
C LEU A 884 53.26 -43.64 -6.08
N HIS A 885 54.52 -43.67 -5.63
CA HIS A 885 55.64 -44.20 -6.41
C HIS A 885 55.48 -45.70 -6.68
N VAL A 886 55.05 -46.47 -5.68
CA VAL A 886 54.74 -47.90 -5.83
C VAL A 886 53.61 -48.09 -6.85
N ALA A 887 52.53 -47.31 -6.75
CA ALA A 887 51.42 -47.38 -7.71
C ALA A 887 51.82 -46.98 -9.15
N ARG A 888 52.85 -46.12 -9.31
CA ARG A 888 53.41 -45.72 -10.61
C ARG A 888 54.51 -46.66 -11.14
N GLY A 889 54.94 -47.66 -10.34
CA GLY A 889 56.06 -48.54 -10.68
C GLY A 889 57.45 -47.90 -10.55
N SER A 890 57.56 -46.73 -9.88
CA SER A 890 58.82 -46.00 -9.68
C SER A 890 59.53 -46.47 -8.40
N LEU A 891 60.06 -47.70 -8.41
CA LEU A 891 60.66 -48.30 -7.20
C LEU A 891 61.88 -47.52 -6.65
N ALA A 892 62.69 -46.92 -7.53
CA ALA A 892 63.86 -46.14 -7.13
C ALA A 892 63.47 -44.89 -6.32
N ASP A 893 62.43 -44.17 -6.76
CA ASP A 893 61.90 -43.01 -6.05
C ASP A 893 61.22 -43.43 -4.73
N ALA A 894 60.50 -44.56 -4.73
CA ALA A 894 59.90 -45.12 -3.52
C ALA A 894 60.96 -45.46 -2.45
N LEU A 895 62.10 -46.04 -2.84
CA LEU A 895 63.21 -46.36 -1.94
C LEU A 895 63.84 -45.10 -1.33
N ALA A 896 64.06 -44.06 -2.14
CA ALA A 896 64.60 -42.79 -1.65
C ALA A 896 63.68 -42.13 -0.61
N ASP A 897 62.36 -42.20 -0.81
CA ASP A 897 61.38 -41.69 0.14
C ASP A 897 61.24 -42.54 1.41
N VAL A 898 61.44 -43.87 1.31
CA VAL A 898 61.52 -44.76 2.48
C VAL A 898 62.69 -44.38 3.36
N GLU A 899 63.89 -44.18 2.79
CA GLU A 899 65.07 -43.75 3.55
C GLU A 899 64.83 -42.41 4.26
N ALA A 900 64.23 -41.44 3.57
CA ALA A 900 63.88 -40.15 4.15
C ALA A 900 62.82 -40.27 5.27
N ALA A 901 61.81 -41.13 5.11
CA ALA A 901 60.78 -41.34 6.13
C ALA A 901 61.32 -42.03 7.39
N GLU A 902 62.28 -42.95 7.24
CA GLU A 902 62.95 -43.63 8.34
C GLU A 902 63.81 -42.71 9.18
N GLU A 903 64.50 -41.76 8.53
CA GLU A 903 65.27 -40.73 9.23
C GLU A 903 64.37 -39.82 10.08
N ILE A 904 63.17 -39.51 9.58
CA ILE A 904 62.20 -38.66 10.28
C ILE A 904 61.50 -39.38 11.43
N ASN A 905 61.10 -40.64 11.24
CA ASN A 905 60.41 -41.43 12.26
C ASN A 905 60.87 -42.91 12.23
N PRO A 906 61.96 -43.25 12.93
CA PRO A 906 62.48 -44.61 12.98
C PRO A 906 61.47 -45.64 13.50
N ALA A 907 60.55 -45.24 14.38
CA ALA A 907 59.51 -46.12 14.90
C ALA A 907 58.44 -46.47 13.85
N GLY A 908 58.28 -45.62 12.83
CA GLY A 908 57.37 -45.83 11.69
C GLY A 908 58.00 -46.62 10.54
N ALA A 909 59.30 -46.91 10.57
CA ALA A 909 60.04 -47.62 9.52
C ALA A 909 59.38 -48.94 9.05
N PRO A 910 58.84 -49.80 9.93
CA PRO A 910 58.17 -51.03 9.48
C PRO A 910 56.95 -50.76 8.58
N ASN A 911 56.20 -49.69 8.85
CA ASN A 911 54.98 -49.36 8.11
C ASN A 911 55.28 -48.84 6.70
N VAL A 912 56.35 -48.06 6.52
CA VAL A 912 56.78 -47.58 5.19
C VAL A 912 57.46 -48.68 4.38
N ARG A 913 58.29 -49.54 5.00
CA ARG A 913 58.90 -50.70 4.32
C ARG A 913 57.85 -51.71 3.84
N ALA A 914 56.76 -51.88 4.57
CA ALA A 914 55.68 -52.78 4.20
C ALA A 914 54.93 -52.36 2.92
N LEU A 915 55.17 -51.15 2.41
CA LEU A 915 54.58 -50.67 1.15
C LEU A 915 55.36 -51.10 -0.10
N LEU A 916 56.60 -51.58 0.04
CA LEU A 916 57.48 -51.94 -1.09
C LEU A 916 57.19 -53.32 -1.72
N PRO A 917 56.92 -54.39 -0.95
CA PRO A 917 56.48 -55.67 -1.51
C PRO A 917 55.12 -55.55 -2.20
#